data_AF-A0A8S1M621-F1
#
_entry.id   AF-A0A8S1M621-F1
#
_cell.length_a   1.000
_cell.length_b   1.000
_cell.length_c   1.000
_cell.angle_alpha   90.00
_cell.angle_beta   90.00
_cell.angle_gamma   90.00
#
_symmetry.space_group_name_H-M   'P 1'
#
loop_
_entity.id
_entity.type
_entity.pdbx_description
1 polymer ?
#
loop_
_entity_poly.entity_id
_entity_poly.type
_entity_poly.pdbx_seq_one_letter_code
_entity_poly.pdbx_strand_id
1 'polypeptide(L)'
;MNKQFTLKKAFFQINIQDIRGKKKACEICQKDFSVLQKEHQCKRCKRAVCYSCSQNKEIIYKISLYKSAASIDQKPHRQCNLCHEESKRMRQFIQQNSLAFGKDTLCEKWLKQMNNKKNYEEIVKDYYDNLNDPQFEYKFMNQDASESMTFTKYKNAINNMYNKLVDYCDAYNYSFQEFYHHITQKKDATSIQNAICNIIKAFLNKHPKFGFDDEFILVVQYFLSFASEPLAFMCLSYFYELVYPRELYYTFLKSNDYDIKKYSKLILSLLDSVFHLQSSDVQKIQSYLKHDFQKLALTLSINSLTFENTFLIIDNCIKVGNFLEFSKALTAICSLRIEEIKKYADVSYEKLAVKILRNVEFRELQESLKMFEVVDQKIQDKIIKQFIQEEQKANFILDDKYLQNKILSSDQYKELQYKYEILENEKKSLQKQIEEQNKIYQITLAESQQQNQQIQSLKNEMAKIKSELFDLQNLPQNIQTDQTYSGGSDQSKFIALLQAQIQELRAKYKGVEEELQSSLNQLASKNTEIRKLQSNVRENSKTLADLAFENHNLQYELDSNLGRSRTSTRSRTQIDNKLSYEMLQEKLQRTEKALEELKEQYDEMKLTTGEFQLESVRFKRYQQESQFTINTLQLSITSLEQQLLDEKQINQRNLQINREKLETQYKKMNESLEIVYGRNDKLMTENEKLKKDLKEFQELCEEQKKIIKLLQEEYEKQKYLNEEQEKISQEFKNRDLQRQFETFEALKENDDKEKEQLAIQLFKKIDDLIKEIQFRSIDQLLKREQLNKLYKESAQHEKAMRILLDKVESYTDKKLIHHYPHSLQSQQSSVRLDASIKVQEGQNDKEKTINTTDNKKQEECQIM
;
A
#
# COMPACT_ATOMS: atom_id res chain seq x y z
N MET A 1 16.50 -19.22 -25.05
CA MET A 1 16.95 -18.11 -24.16
C MET A 1 15.74 -17.51 -23.47
N ASN A 2 15.39 -18.01 -22.27
CA ASN A 2 14.33 -17.45 -21.44
C ASN A 2 14.85 -16.20 -20.73
N LYS A 3 14.60 -15.01 -21.27
CA LYS A 3 14.74 -13.76 -20.52
C LYS A 3 13.63 -13.76 -19.46
N GLN A 4 13.94 -14.21 -18.24
CA GLN A 4 13.13 -13.90 -17.07
C GLN A 4 13.10 -12.37 -16.96
N PHE A 5 11.94 -11.77 -17.26
CA PHE A 5 11.66 -10.39 -16.94
C PHE A 5 11.68 -10.24 -15.42
N THR A 6 12.81 -9.87 -14.85
CA THR A 6 12.89 -9.31 -13.50
C THR A 6 12.34 -7.88 -13.52
N LEU A 7 11.02 -7.77 -13.74
CA LEU A 7 10.28 -6.60 -13.34
C LEU A 7 10.42 -6.51 -11.82
N LYS A 8 11.26 -5.58 -11.33
CA LYS A 8 10.98 -4.94 -10.05
C LYS A 8 9.60 -4.31 -10.23
N LYS A 9 8.54 -5.08 -9.94
CA LYS A 9 7.14 -4.67 -10.17
C LYS A 9 6.86 -3.50 -9.23
N ALA A 10 7.12 -2.30 -9.73
CA ALA A 10 6.47 -1.12 -9.24
C ALA A 10 4.96 -1.32 -9.47
N PHE A 11 4.18 -0.95 -8.46
CA PHE A 11 2.73 -0.83 -8.57
C PHE A 11 2.37 -0.08 -9.85
N PHE A 12 1.32 -0.50 -10.53
CA PHE A 12 0.94 0.11 -11.78
C PHE A 12 0.61 1.58 -11.57
N GLN A 13 1.43 2.45 -12.14
CA GLN A 13 1.25 3.89 -12.12
C GLN A 13 1.02 4.40 -13.53
N ILE A 14 -0.09 5.12 -13.73
CA ILE A 14 -0.27 5.91 -14.95
C ILE A 14 0.53 7.20 -14.78
N ASN A 15 1.77 7.22 -15.27
CA ASN A 15 2.60 8.42 -15.20
C ASN A 15 2.12 9.48 -16.20
N ILE A 16 1.45 10.50 -15.68
CA ILE A 16 1.01 11.64 -16.46
C ILE A 16 2.06 12.76 -16.39
N GLN A 17 2.93 12.82 -17.39
CA GLN A 17 4.00 13.83 -17.44
C GLN A 17 3.44 15.27 -17.53
N ASP A 18 4.02 16.18 -16.73
CA ASP A 18 3.76 17.62 -16.80
C ASP A 18 4.54 18.23 -17.97
N ILE A 19 3.92 18.22 -19.16
CA ILE A 19 4.51 18.79 -20.37
C ILE A 19 3.72 20.04 -20.76
N ARG A 20 4.32 21.22 -20.59
CA ARG A 20 3.81 22.50 -21.12
C ARG A 20 4.52 22.87 -22.42
N GLY A 21 3.82 23.53 -23.35
CA GLY A 21 4.40 24.13 -24.55
C GLY A 21 4.74 23.16 -25.67
N LYS A 22 4.47 21.85 -25.51
CA LYS A 22 4.74 20.84 -26.56
C LYS A 22 3.49 20.48 -27.37
N LYS A 23 2.30 20.90 -26.94
CA LYS A 23 1.05 20.59 -27.64
C LYS A 23 0.73 21.72 -28.60
N LYS A 24 0.27 21.37 -29.81
CA LYS A 24 -0.11 22.35 -30.83
C LYS A 24 -1.56 22.81 -30.71
N ALA A 25 -2.41 22.01 -30.08
CA ALA A 25 -3.85 22.27 -29.96
C ALA A 25 -4.41 21.81 -28.61
N CYS A 26 -5.57 22.38 -28.26
CA CYS A 26 -6.34 21.98 -27.09
C CYS A 26 -6.78 20.51 -27.20
N GLU A 27 -6.48 19.70 -26.19
CA GLU A 27 -6.84 18.27 -26.19
C GLU A 27 -8.35 18.00 -25.99
N ILE A 28 -9.17 19.03 -25.85
CA ILE A 28 -10.64 18.93 -25.74
C ILE A 28 -11.29 19.43 -27.02
N CYS A 29 -11.17 20.73 -27.34
CA CYS A 29 -11.83 21.32 -28.50
C CYS A 29 -11.02 21.28 -29.80
N GLN A 30 -9.80 20.73 -29.79
CA GLN A 30 -8.86 20.64 -30.92
C GLN A 30 -8.48 21.98 -31.59
N LYS A 31 -8.86 23.12 -31.02
CA LYS A 31 -8.41 24.44 -31.48
C LYS A 31 -6.92 24.62 -31.21
N ASP A 32 -6.20 25.09 -32.23
CA ASP A 32 -4.76 25.36 -32.14
C ASP A 32 -4.42 26.40 -31.08
N PHE A 33 -3.28 26.21 -30.43
CA PHE A 33 -2.70 27.20 -29.56
C PHE A 33 -1.95 28.25 -30.38
N SER A 34 -2.14 29.51 -30.03
CA SER A 34 -1.55 30.66 -30.70
C SER A 34 -1.25 31.76 -29.68
N VAL A 35 -0.72 32.89 -30.14
CA VAL A 35 -0.48 34.07 -29.28
C VAL A 35 -1.79 34.53 -28.61
N LEU A 36 -2.90 34.47 -29.34
CA LEU A 36 -4.24 34.84 -28.84
C LEU A 36 -4.87 33.73 -28.00
N GLN A 37 -4.59 32.46 -28.34
CA GLN A 37 -5.12 31.30 -27.64
C GLN A 37 -4.01 30.55 -26.91
N LYS A 38 -3.68 31.02 -25.70
CA LYS A 38 -2.61 30.44 -24.88
C LYS A 38 -2.95 29.01 -24.41
N GLU A 39 -1.91 28.19 -24.33
CA GLU A 39 -1.97 26.87 -23.68
C GLU A 39 -2.13 27.05 -22.17
N HIS A 40 -3.12 26.36 -21.60
CA HIS A 40 -3.22 26.10 -20.17
C HIS A 40 -3.09 24.62 -19.89
N GLN A 41 -2.82 24.28 -18.63
CA GLN A 41 -2.69 22.90 -18.22
C GLN A 41 -3.68 22.62 -17.08
N CYS A 42 -4.55 21.64 -17.27
CA CYS A 42 -5.43 21.15 -16.21
C CYS A 42 -4.58 20.55 -15.09
N LYS A 43 -4.69 21.03 -13.84
CA LYS A 43 -3.87 20.51 -12.75
C LYS A 43 -4.29 19.12 -12.26
N ARG A 44 -5.53 18.70 -12.54
CA ARG A 44 -6.07 17.36 -12.25
C ARG A 44 -5.54 16.30 -13.22
N CYS A 45 -5.98 16.33 -14.48
CA CYS A 45 -5.62 15.31 -15.47
C CYS A 45 -4.40 15.64 -16.33
N LYS A 46 -3.79 16.82 -16.19
CA LYS A 46 -2.64 17.34 -16.97
C LYS A 46 -2.85 17.49 -18.47
N ARG A 47 -4.09 17.55 -18.94
CA ARG A 47 -4.40 17.89 -20.34
C ARG A 47 -3.94 19.31 -20.68
N ALA A 48 -3.45 19.50 -21.90
CA ALA A 48 -3.27 20.83 -22.48
C ALA A 48 -4.62 21.34 -22.99
N VAL A 49 -5.08 22.48 -22.49
CA VAL A 49 -6.42 23.02 -22.69
C VAL A 49 -6.39 24.51 -22.97
N CYS A 50 -7.32 25.02 -23.77
CA CYS A 50 -7.51 26.46 -23.95
C CYS A 50 -8.32 27.06 -22.79
N TYR A 51 -8.43 28.39 -22.75
CA TYR A 51 -9.15 29.11 -21.69
C TYR A 51 -10.62 28.69 -21.58
N SER A 52 -11.34 28.56 -22.70
CA SER A 52 -12.76 28.18 -22.70
C SER A 52 -13.00 26.75 -22.21
N CYS A 53 -12.06 25.84 -22.44
CA CYS A 53 -12.14 24.46 -21.96
C CYS A 53 -11.67 24.28 -20.51
N SER A 54 -11.32 25.37 -19.80
CA SER A 54 -10.74 25.29 -18.46
C SER A 54 -11.05 26.51 -17.60
N GLN A 55 -12.27 27.03 -17.67
CA GLN A 55 -12.69 28.24 -16.94
C GLN A 55 -12.75 28.00 -15.42
N ASN A 56 -12.99 26.76 -15.00
CA ASN A 56 -13.16 26.39 -13.61
C ASN A 56 -11.83 26.31 -12.85
N LYS A 57 -11.85 26.73 -11.58
CA LYS A 57 -10.76 26.53 -10.63
C LYS A 57 -11.31 25.82 -9.39
N GLU A 58 -10.72 24.69 -9.03
CA GLU A 58 -11.06 23.93 -7.82
C GLU A 58 -9.79 23.47 -7.11
N ILE A 59 -9.93 23.07 -5.84
CA ILE A 59 -8.86 22.41 -5.10
C ILE A 59 -8.62 21.05 -5.74
N ILE A 60 -7.38 20.74 -6.10
CA ILE A 60 -7.02 19.43 -6.66
C ILE A 60 -6.59 18.53 -5.52
N TYR A 61 -7.46 17.60 -5.18
CA TYR A 61 -7.18 16.62 -4.15
C TYR A 61 -6.14 15.61 -4.63
N LYS A 62 -5.06 15.48 -3.87
CA LYS A 62 -4.11 14.37 -3.96
C LYS A 62 -4.20 13.60 -2.66
N ILE A 63 -4.14 12.28 -2.74
CA ILE A 63 -4.05 11.47 -1.52
C ILE A 63 -2.64 11.67 -0.95
N SER A 64 -2.55 12.29 0.21
CA SER A 64 -1.35 12.20 1.04
C SER A 64 -1.75 11.59 2.36
N LEU A 65 -1.83 10.26 2.43
CA LEU A 65 -2.17 9.55 3.68
C LEU A 65 -1.25 9.99 4.84
N TYR A 66 0.00 10.41 4.55
CA TYR A 66 1.03 10.70 5.56
C TYR A 66 1.56 12.12 5.56
N LYS A 67 1.13 12.98 4.64
CA LYS A 67 1.51 14.40 4.71
C LYS A 67 0.38 15.13 5.43
N SER A 68 0.73 15.92 6.44
CA SER A 68 -0.23 16.67 7.24
C SER A 68 -1.22 17.41 6.34
N ALA A 69 -2.46 17.62 6.79
CA ALA A 69 -3.48 18.37 6.04
C ALA A 69 -2.99 19.76 5.58
N ALA A 70 -1.92 20.30 6.20
CA ALA A 70 -1.21 21.51 5.82
C ALA A 70 -0.41 21.41 4.50
N SER A 71 -0.21 20.21 3.95
CA SER A 71 0.53 19.96 2.70
C SER A 71 -0.33 19.88 1.44
N ILE A 72 -1.66 19.82 1.60
CA ILE A 72 -2.58 19.93 0.48
C ILE A 72 -2.54 21.39 0.03
N ASP A 73 -2.21 21.64 -1.24
CA ASP A 73 -2.33 22.98 -1.80
C ASP A 73 -3.81 23.36 -1.79
N GLN A 74 -4.22 24.11 -0.77
CA GLN A 74 -5.60 24.59 -0.61
C GLN A 74 -5.95 25.65 -1.67
N LYS A 75 -5.00 26.04 -2.54
CA LYS A 75 -5.25 27.02 -3.59
C LYS A 75 -6.06 26.37 -4.72
N PRO A 76 -7.15 27.02 -5.15
CA PRO A 76 -7.88 26.59 -6.34
C PRO A 76 -6.96 26.63 -7.57
N HIS A 77 -6.88 25.51 -8.28
CA HIS A 77 -6.15 25.38 -9.52
C HIS A 77 -7.09 25.19 -10.70
N ARG A 78 -6.60 25.61 -11.87
CA ARG A 78 -7.32 25.46 -13.13
C ARG A 78 -7.59 23.98 -13.44
N GLN A 79 -8.85 23.66 -13.71
CA GLN A 79 -9.34 22.34 -14.07
C GLN A 79 -10.05 22.42 -15.42
N CYS A 80 -9.91 21.39 -16.25
CA CYS A 80 -10.65 21.35 -17.52
C CYS A 80 -12.12 21.00 -17.29
N ASN A 81 -12.98 21.39 -18.24
CA ASN A 81 -14.43 21.22 -18.10
C ASN A 81 -14.83 19.74 -17.91
N LEU A 82 -14.22 18.82 -18.65
CA LEU A 82 -14.45 17.37 -18.48
C LEU A 82 -14.15 16.90 -17.06
N CYS A 83 -12.99 17.33 -16.53
CA CYS A 83 -12.60 16.98 -15.17
C CYS A 83 -13.51 17.61 -14.12
N HIS A 84 -14.00 18.82 -14.33
CA HIS A 84 -14.89 19.53 -13.42
C HIS A 84 -16.26 18.84 -13.34
N GLU A 85 -16.84 18.48 -14.49
CA GLU A 85 -18.11 17.74 -14.55
C GLU A 85 -17.99 16.37 -13.86
N GLU A 86 -16.90 15.64 -14.09
CA GLU A 86 -16.61 14.38 -13.41
C GLU A 86 -16.51 14.55 -11.88
N SER A 87 -15.74 15.54 -11.40
CA SER A 87 -15.63 15.85 -9.97
C SER A 87 -16.99 16.19 -9.34
N LYS A 88 -17.83 16.95 -10.05
CA LYS A 88 -19.18 17.29 -9.59
C LYS A 88 -20.07 16.06 -9.44
N ARG A 89 -20.12 15.19 -10.47
CA ARG A 89 -20.90 13.95 -10.42
C ARG A 89 -20.40 13.00 -9.34
N MET A 90 -19.09 12.86 -9.17
CA MET A 90 -18.49 12.05 -8.11
C MET A 90 -18.88 12.55 -6.72
N ARG A 91 -18.83 13.86 -6.45
CA ARG A 91 -19.28 14.44 -5.17
C ARG A 91 -20.77 14.20 -4.94
N GLN A 92 -21.60 14.36 -5.98
CA GLN A 92 -23.03 14.04 -5.91
C GLN A 92 -23.26 12.56 -5.60
N PHE A 93 -22.52 11.65 -6.24
CA PHE A 93 -22.61 10.21 -6.02
C PHE A 93 -22.22 9.83 -4.58
N ILE A 94 -21.13 10.40 -4.05
CA ILE A 94 -20.69 10.21 -2.66
C ILE A 94 -21.79 10.68 -1.69
N GLN A 95 -22.34 11.88 -1.91
CA GLN A 95 -23.37 12.46 -1.06
C GLN A 95 -24.69 11.65 -1.11
N GLN A 96 -25.15 11.29 -2.31
CA GLN A 96 -26.40 10.53 -2.51
C GLN A 96 -26.35 9.16 -1.86
N ASN A 97 -25.19 8.50 -1.88
CA ASN A 97 -25.02 7.18 -1.28
C ASN A 97 -24.44 7.22 0.14
N SER A 98 -24.21 8.43 0.70
CA SER A 98 -23.63 8.63 2.03
C SER A 98 -22.33 7.86 2.26
N LEU A 99 -21.47 7.80 1.22
CA LEU A 99 -20.25 7.00 1.22
C LEU A 99 -19.22 7.55 2.20
N ALA A 100 -18.62 6.66 2.98
CA ALA A 100 -17.49 6.95 3.85
C ALA A 100 -16.65 5.67 4.01
N PHE A 101 -15.34 5.82 4.18
CA PHE A 101 -14.43 4.70 4.35
C PHE A 101 -14.79 3.88 5.60
N GLY A 102 -14.94 2.57 5.43
CA GLY A 102 -15.30 1.66 6.53
C GLY A 102 -16.76 1.75 6.97
N LYS A 103 -17.65 2.37 6.18
CA LYS A 103 -19.08 2.51 6.48
C LYS A 103 -19.92 1.71 5.50
N ASP A 104 -20.85 0.90 6.04
CA ASP A 104 -21.78 0.08 5.26
C ASP A 104 -22.73 0.94 4.41
N THR A 105 -22.65 0.77 3.09
CA THR A 105 -23.47 1.48 2.10
C THR A 105 -23.86 0.57 0.93
N LEU A 106 -23.14 0.61 -0.20
CA LEU A 106 -23.52 -0.09 -1.43
C LEU A 106 -23.26 -1.60 -1.35
N CYS A 107 -22.27 -2.05 -0.57
CA CYS A 107 -21.96 -3.47 -0.43
C CYS A 107 -23.14 -4.29 0.12
N GLU A 108 -24.00 -3.72 0.97
CA GLU A 108 -25.22 -4.41 1.42
C GLU A 108 -26.15 -4.74 0.25
N LYS A 109 -26.30 -3.80 -0.70
CA LYS A 109 -27.13 -3.99 -1.90
C LYS A 109 -26.49 -5.04 -2.81
N TRP A 110 -25.17 -5.00 -2.98
CA TRP A 110 -24.43 -5.99 -3.75
C TRP A 110 -24.52 -7.40 -3.16
N LEU A 111 -24.39 -7.55 -1.84
CA LEU A 111 -24.55 -8.84 -1.16
C LEU A 111 -25.96 -9.42 -1.35
N LYS A 112 -27.00 -8.58 -1.30
CA LYS A 112 -28.38 -8.99 -1.60
C LYS A 112 -28.54 -9.45 -3.05
N GLN A 113 -27.91 -8.76 -4.01
CA GLN A 113 -27.94 -9.12 -5.43
C GLN A 113 -27.20 -10.43 -5.71
N MET A 114 -26.11 -10.71 -4.99
CA MET A 114 -25.38 -11.98 -5.07
C MET A 114 -26.08 -13.13 -4.30
N ASN A 115 -27.35 -12.95 -3.90
CA ASN A 115 -28.14 -13.92 -3.15
C ASN A 115 -27.47 -14.40 -1.86
N ASN A 116 -26.72 -13.53 -1.17
CA ASN A 116 -26.17 -13.86 0.14
C ASN A 116 -27.33 -14.06 1.14
N LYS A 117 -27.41 -15.26 1.72
CA LYS A 117 -28.41 -15.62 2.73
C LYS A 117 -27.93 -15.37 4.16
N LYS A 118 -26.64 -15.07 4.35
CA LYS A 118 -26.07 -14.83 5.67
C LYS A 118 -26.61 -13.54 6.25
N ASN A 119 -26.98 -13.57 7.53
CA ASN A 119 -27.27 -12.35 8.29
C ASN A 119 -25.97 -11.61 8.65
N TYR A 120 -26.08 -10.41 9.21
CA TYR A 120 -24.93 -9.57 9.53
C TYR A 120 -24.03 -10.23 10.59
N GLU A 121 -24.63 -10.85 11.60
CA GLU A 121 -23.90 -11.54 12.68
C GLU A 121 -23.05 -12.70 12.16
N GLU A 122 -23.58 -13.47 11.21
CA GLU A 122 -22.87 -14.55 10.53
C GLU A 122 -21.73 -14.02 9.66
N ILE A 123 -21.91 -12.86 9.02
CA ILE A 123 -20.85 -12.19 8.24
C ILE A 123 -19.72 -11.74 9.15
N VAL A 124 -20.04 -11.09 10.27
CA VAL A 124 -19.07 -10.64 11.27
C VAL A 124 -18.31 -11.83 11.85
N LYS A 125 -19.03 -12.91 12.19
CA LYS A 125 -18.42 -14.14 12.67
C LYS A 125 -17.48 -14.75 11.64
N ASP A 126 -17.91 -14.94 10.39
CA ASP A 126 -17.07 -15.49 9.31
C ASP A 126 -15.80 -14.64 9.10
N TYR A 127 -15.93 -13.31 9.15
CA TYR A 127 -14.77 -12.41 9.06
C TYR A 127 -13.79 -12.60 10.22
N TYR A 128 -14.24 -12.59 11.48
CA TYR A 128 -13.34 -12.71 12.62
C TYR A 128 -12.78 -14.13 12.80
N ASP A 129 -13.54 -15.17 12.46
CA ASP A 129 -13.06 -16.55 12.44
C ASP A 129 -11.89 -16.69 11.45
N ASN A 130 -12.00 -16.08 10.26
CA ASN A 130 -10.92 -16.10 9.26
C ASN A 130 -9.77 -15.12 9.59
N LEU A 131 -10.05 -13.98 10.24
CA LEU A 131 -9.01 -13.02 10.62
C LEU A 131 -8.12 -13.55 11.75
N ASN A 132 -8.73 -14.23 12.73
CA ASN A 132 -8.08 -14.65 13.96
C ASN A 132 -7.70 -16.14 13.97
N ASP A 133 -7.87 -16.88 12.86
CA ASP A 133 -7.51 -18.31 12.80
C ASP A 133 -6.02 -18.51 13.11
N PRO A 134 -5.68 -19.06 14.30
CA PRO A 134 -4.28 -19.28 14.68
C PRO A 134 -3.62 -20.34 13.80
N GLN A 135 -4.43 -21.20 13.15
CA GLN A 135 -3.94 -22.20 12.22
C GLN A 135 -3.63 -21.62 10.84
N PHE A 136 -4.00 -20.38 10.52
CA PHE A 136 -3.68 -19.80 9.21
C PHE A 136 -2.17 -19.81 8.97
N GLU A 137 -1.34 -19.46 9.96
CA GLU A 137 0.11 -19.54 9.84
C GLU A 137 0.58 -20.99 9.69
N TYR A 138 -0.02 -21.93 10.44
CA TYR A 138 0.36 -23.34 10.44
C TYR A 138 -0.03 -24.09 9.15
N LYS A 139 -1.25 -23.87 8.64
CA LYS A 139 -1.80 -24.48 7.41
C LYS A 139 -0.94 -24.18 6.18
N PHE A 140 -0.35 -22.98 6.13
CA PHE A 140 0.53 -22.58 5.04
C PHE A 140 1.98 -23.06 5.20
N MET A 141 2.45 -23.26 6.45
CA MET A 141 3.81 -23.75 6.69
C MET A 141 3.96 -25.25 6.43
N ASN A 142 2.86 -26.02 6.54
CA ASN A 142 2.86 -27.48 6.35
C ASN A 142 2.46 -27.94 4.94
N GLN A 143 2.14 -27.02 4.04
CA GLN A 143 2.01 -27.32 2.62
C GLN A 143 3.41 -27.42 1.96
N ASP A 144 3.52 -28.08 0.80
CA ASP A 144 4.77 -28.33 0.08
C ASP A 144 5.76 -27.15 0.16
N ALA A 145 7.07 -27.43 0.23
CA ALA A 145 8.11 -26.40 0.41
C ALA A 145 8.05 -25.21 -0.57
N SER A 146 7.41 -25.39 -1.73
CA SER A 146 7.14 -24.33 -2.71
C SER A 146 6.02 -23.34 -2.29
N GLU A 147 5.01 -23.81 -1.56
CA GLU A 147 3.90 -23.02 -1.03
C GLU A 147 4.32 -22.27 0.24
N SER A 148 5.15 -22.89 1.09
CA SER A 148 5.76 -22.25 2.28
C SER A 148 6.64 -21.04 1.93
N MET A 149 7.41 -21.12 0.84
CA MET A 149 8.16 -19.96 0.30
C MET A 149 7.23 -18.83 -0.20
N THR A 150 6.04 -19.17 -0.68
CA THR A 150 5.04 -18.21 -1.15
C THR A 150 4.35 -17.50 0.03
N PHE A 151 4.11 -18.21 1.13
CA PHE A 151 3.61 -17.63 2.38
C PHE A 151 4.60 -16.66 3.02
N THR A 152 5.89 -17.02 3.09
CA THR A 152 6.92 -16.11 3.62
C THR A 152 7.01 -14.83 2.80
N LYS A 153 6.89 -14.94 1.47
CA LYS A 153 6.80 -13.77 0.57
C LYS A 153 5.54 -12.96 0.84
N TYR A 154 4.41 -13.59 1.10
CA TYR A 154 3.15 -12.94 1.44
C TYR A 154 3.21 -12.18 2.78
N LYS A 155 3.67 -12.84 3.85
CA LYS A 155 3.86 -12.23 5.18
C LYS A 155 4.81 -11.04 5.09
N ASN A 156 5.91 -11.19 4.34
CA ASN A 156 6.83 -10.09 4.05
C ASN A 156 6.18 -9.01 3.17
N ALA A 157 5.33 -9.36 2.20
CA ALA A 157 4.64 -8.40 1.35
C ALA A 157 3.63 -7.58 2.15
N ILE A 158 2.83 -8.18 3.04
CA ILE A 158 1.95 -7.48 3.98
C ILE A 158 2.75 -6.59 4.92
N ASN A 159 3.82 -7.09 5.52
CA ASN A 159 4.65 -6.28 6.42
C ASN A 159 5.31 -5.11 5.67
N ASN A 160 5.74 -5.32 4.43
CA ASN A 160 6.26 -4.26 3.57
C ASN A 160 5.16 -3.33 3.03
N MET A 161 3.92 -3.79 2.96
CA MET A 161 2.75 -3.02 2.51
C MET A 161 2.54 -1.79 3.39
N TYR A 162 2.79 -1.92 4.70
CA TYR A 162 2.75 -0.80 5.64
C TYR A 162 3.66 0.35 5.22
N ASN A 163 4.84 0.05 4.67
CA ASN A 163 5.77 1.08 4.21
C ASN A 163 5.43 1.60 2.81
N LYS A 164 4.81 0.77 1.95
CA LYS A 164 4.52 1.08 0.55
C LYS A 164 3.17 1.72 0.28
N LEU A 165 2.22 1.66 1.21
CA LEU A 165 0.87 2.23 1.03
C LEU A 165 0.87 3.73 0.71
N VAL A 166 1.89 4.46 1.16
CA VAL A 166 2.13 5.86 0.78
C VAL A 166 2.40 5.96 -0.72
N ASP A 167 3.34 5.16 -1.20
CA ASP A 167 3.78 5.13 -2.60
C ASP A 167 2.63 4.67 -3.52
N TYR A 168 1.80 3.74 -3.06
CA TYR A 168 0.63 3.28 -3.82
C TYR A 168 -0.39 4.39 -4.04
N CYS A 169 -0.67 5.20 -3.03
CA CYS A 169 -1.63 6.31 -3.16
C CYS A 169 -1.18 7.36 -4.18
N ASP A 170 0.13 7.63 -4.25
CA ASP A 170 0.72 8.52 -5.26
C ASP A 170 0.68 7.89 -6.67
N ALA A 171 0.56 6.56 -6.77
CA ALA A 171 0.44 5.84 -8.03
C ALA A 171 -1.00 5.78 -8.58
N TYR A 172 -2.00 6.18 -7.81
CA TYR A 172 -3.38 6.22 -8.27
C TYR A 172 -3.60 7.29 -9.33
N ASN A 173 -4.58 7.06 -10.21
CA ASN A 173 -4.99 8.01 -11.21
C ASN A 173 -5.78 9.13 -10.55
N TYR A 174 -5.82 10.29 -11.21
CA TYR A 174 -6.42 11.51 -10.66
C TYR A 174 -7.90 11.35 -10.25
N SER A 175 -8.63 10.40 -10.85
CA SER A 175 -10.05 10.18 -10.58
C SER A 175 -10.25 9.38 -9.30
N PHE A 176 -9.55 8.24 -9.19
CA PHE A 176 -9.59 7.43 -7.99
C PHE A 176 -8.93 8.13 -6.78
N GLN A 177 -7.89 8.94 -7.02
CA GLN A 177 -7.27 9.77 -5.97
C GLN A 177 -8.27 10.71 -5.29
N GLU A 178 -9.04 11.45 -6.09
CA GLU A 178 -10.03 12.39 -5.57
C GLU A 178 -11.19 11.65 -4.88
N PHE A 179 -11.71 10.58 -5.49
CA PHE A 179 -12.75 9.75 -4.89
C PHE A 179 -12.33 9.25 -3.50
N TYR A 180 -11.16 8.60 -3.44
CA TYR A 180 -10.65 8.00 -2.22
C TYR A 180 -10.31 9.05 -1.17
N HIS A 181 -9.80 10.22 -1.57
CA HIS A 181 -9.60 11.34 -0.66
C HIS A 181 -10.91 11.77 0.02
N HIS A 182 -12.01 11.90 -0.75
CA HIS A 182 -13.29 12.34 -0.20
C HIS A 182 -13.90 11.35 0.81
N ILE A 183 -13.78 10.05 0.57
CA ILE A 183 -14.35 9.04 1.47
C ILE A 183 -13.50 8.77 2.71
N THR A 184 -12.18 8.99 2.64
CA THR A 184 -11.24 8.73 3.75
C THR A 184 -11.08 9.92 4.69
N GLN A 185 -11.74 11.05 4.42
CA GLN A 185 -11.63 12.26 5.23
C GLN A 185 -11.75 11.94 6.72
N LYS A 186 -10.81 12.45 7.51
CA LYS A 186 -10.72 12.30 8.98
C LYS A 186 -10.26 10.93 9.50
N LYS A 187 -9.94 9.96 8.63
CA LYS A 187 -9.30 8.70 9.04
C LYS A 187 -7.79 8.87 9.06
N ASP A 188 -7.16 8.39 10.13
CA ASP A 188 -5.71 8.30 10.18
C ASP A 188 -5.24 7.18 9.23
N ALA A 189 -4.02 7.35 8.71
CA ALA A 189 -3.50 6.41 7.74
C ALA A 189 -3.33 5.01 8.33
N THR A 190 -2.90 4.90 9.59
CA THR A 190 -2.72 3.61 10.28
C THR A 190 -4.03 2.83 10.36
N SER A 191 -5.16 3.46 10.67
CA SER A 191 -6.48 2.84 10.64
C SER A 191 -6.84 2.31 9.25
N ILE A 192 -6.60 3.10 8.19
CA ILE A 192 -6.83 2.67 6.80
C ILE A 192 -5.96 1.46 6.46
N GLN A 193 -4.67 1.48 6.83
CA GLN A 193 -3.76 0.38 6.59
C GLN A 193 -4.18 -0.89 7.31
N ASN A 194 -4.55 -0.79 8.59
CA ASN A 194 -4.99 -1.92 9.39
C ASN A 194 -6.22 -2.58 8.77
N ALA A 195 -7.22 -1.78 8.34
CA ALA A 195 -8.42 -2.29 7.70
C ALA A 195 -8.10 -3.06 6.40
N ILE A 196 -7.23 -2.51 5.55
CA ILE A 196 -6.78 -3.19 4.32
C ILE A 196 -6.07 -4.51 4.65
N CYS A 197 -5.11 -4.47 5.59
CA CYS A 197 -4.37 -5.64 6.04
C CYS A 197 -5.29 -6.74 6.56
N ASN A 198 -6.26 -6.38 7.41
CA ASN A 198 -7.17 -7.34 8.03
C ASN A 198 -8.04 -8.02 6.98
N ILE A 199 -8.60 -7.27 6.02
CA ILE A 199 -9.38 -7.88 4.93
C ILE A 199 -8.53 -8.81 4.09
N ILE A 200 -7.32 -8.39 3.70
CA ILE A 200 -6.42 -9.26 2.90
C ILE A 200 -6.13 -10.55 3.67
N LYS A 201 -5.82 -10.45 4.97
CA LYS A 201 -5.57 -11.61 5.83
C LYS A 201 -6.78 -12.56 5.89
N ALA A 202 -7.95 -12.03 6.25
CA ALA A 202 -9.18 -12.83 6.34
C ALA A 202 -9.54 -13.45 4.98
N PHE A 203 -9.45 -12.67 3.89
CA PHE A 203 -9.75 -13.13 2.54
C PHE A 203 -8.83 -14.25 2.09
N LEU A 204 -7.52 -14.13 2.32
CA LEU A 204 -6.57 -15.16 1.91
C LEU A 204 -6.58 -16.40 2.79
N ASN A 205 -7.01 -16.27 4.05
CA ASN A 205 -7.30 -17.45 4.87
C ASN A 205 -8.49 -18.24 4.31
N LYS A 206 -9.56 -17.55 3.92
CA LYS A 206 -10.71 -18.18 3.29
C LYS A 206 -10.42 -18.69 1.87
N HIS A 207 -9.58 -17.98 1.12
CA HIS A 207 -9.28 -18.24 -0.29
C HIS A 207 -7.77 -18.40 -0.55
N PRO A 208 -7.12 -19.43 0.02
CA PRO A 208 -5.67 -19.60 -0.11
C PRO A 208 -5.22 -19.77 -1.56
N LYS A 209 -6.08 -20.38 -2.39
CA LYS A 209 -5.84 -20.59 -3.83
C LYS A 209 -5.77 -19.30 -4.63
N PHE A 210 -6.26 -18.17 -4.13
CA PHE A 210 -6.21 -16.90 -4.86
C PHE A 210 -4.77 -16.40 -5.03
N GLY A 211 -3.95 -16.55 -3.98
CA GLY A 211 -2.60 -15.97 -3.87
C GLY A 211 -2.63 -14.46 -3.63
N PHE A 212 -1.46 -13.83 -3.55
CA PHE A 212 -1.37 -12.38 -3.26
C PHE A 212 -0.49 -11.64 -4.27
N ASP A 213 -0.99 -10.50 -4.75
CA ASP A 213 -0.26 -9.51 -5.54
C ASP A 213 -0.50 -8.12 -4.97
N ASP A 214 0.50 -7.24 -5.06
CA ASP A 214 0.41 -5.87 -4.56
C ASP A 214 -0.77 -5.10 -5.19
N GLU A 215 -1.17 -5.43 -6.43
CA GLU A 215 -2.33 -4.81 -7.10
C GLU A 215 -3.68 -5.13 -6.43
N PHE A 216 -3.76 -6.24 -5.68
CA PHE A 216 -5.00 -6.63 -4.98
C PHE A 216 -5.39 -5.62 -3.89
N ILE A 217 -4.42 -4.83 -3.41
CA ILE A 217 -4.65 -3.73 -2.47
C ILE A 217 -5.67 -2.73 -3.03
N LEU A 218 -5.61 -2.43 -4.34
CA LEU A 218 -6.56 -1.53 -5.00
C LEU A 218 -7.97 -2.05 -4.91
N VAL A 219 -8.14 -3.37 -5.12
CA VAL A 219 -9.44 -4.03 -5.08
C VAL A 219 -10.01 -3.96 -3.67
N VAL A 220 -9.21 -4.29 -2.66
CA VAL A 220 -9.64 -4.23 -1.24
C VAL A 220 -10.02 -2.80 -0.82
N GLN A 221 -9.22 -1.81 -1.19
CA GLN A 221 -9.52 -0.39 -0.93
C GLN A 221 -10.79 0.06 -1.62
N TYR A 222 -11.02 -0.41 -2.85
CA TYR A 222 -12.23 -0.13 -3.58
C TYR A 222 -13.46 -0.67 -2.84
N PHE A 223 -13.48 -1.93 -2.37
CA PHE A 223 -14.61 -2.45 -1.59
C PHE A 223 -14.78 -1.75 -0.22
N LEU A 224 -13.68 -1.43 0.47
CA LEU A 224 -13.69 -0.63 1.71
C LEU A 224 -14.25 0.78 1.54
N SER A 225 -14.33 1.27 0.31
CA SER A 225 -14.95 2.55 0.00
C SER A 225 -16.48 2.54 0.14
N PHE A 226 -17.07 1.35 0.25
CA PHE A 226 -18.52 1.13 0.26
C PHE A 226 -19.01 0.31 1.46
N ALA A 227 -18.12 -0.14 2.35
CA ALA A 227 -18.46 -0.99 3.48
C ALA A 227 -17.46 -0.92 4.63
N SER A 228 -17.91 -1.41 5.79
CA SER A 228 -17.08 -1.86 6.90
C SER A 228 -16.21 -3.07 6.53
N GLU A 229 -15.23 -3.42 7.36
CA GLU A 229 -14.32 -4.53 7.09
C GLU A 229 -15.05 -5.88 6.87
N PRO A 230 -16.02 -6.29 7.72
CA PRO A 230 -16.72 -7.56 7.53
C PRO A 230 -17.52 -7.63 6.22
N LEU A 231 -18.22 -6.54 5.85
CA LEU A 231 -19.02 -6.51 4.62
C LEU A 231 -18.14 -6.43 3.38
N ALA A 232 -17.05 -5.66 3.44
CA ALA A 232 -16.10 -5.60 2.35
C ALA A 232 -15.44 -6.97 2.13
N PHE A 233 -15.01 -7.65 3.20
CA PHE A 233 -14.53 -9.04 3.15
C PHE A 233 -15.56 -9.97 2.51
N MET A 234 -16.81 -9.95 2.96
CA MET A 234 -17.83 -10.85 2.44
C MET A 234 -18.18 -10.55 0.99
N CYS A 235 -18.31 -9.27 0.63
CA CYS A 235 -18.61 -8.85 -0.74
C CYS A 235 -17.47 -9.25 -1.68
N LEU A 236 -16.23 -9.10 -1.23
CA LEU A 236 -15.03 -9.54 -1.96
C LEU A 236 -15.02 -11.07 -2.12
N SER A 237 -15.25 -11.83 -1.05
CA SER A 237 -15.37 -13.30 -1.10
C SER A 237 -16.41 -13.76 -2.12
N TYR A 238 -17.63 -13.23 -2.05
CA TYR A 238 -18.70 -13.59 -2.98
C TYR A 238 -18.39 -13.16 -4.41
N PHE A 239 -17.80 -11.98 -4.60
CA PHE A 239 -17.38 -11.53 -5.92
C PHE A 239 -16.37 -12.51 -6.52
N TYR A 240 -15.37 -12.96 -5.76
CA TYR A 240 -14.39 -13.92 -6.27
C TYR A 240 -14.94 -15.35 -6.42
N GLU A 241 -15.86 -15.78 -5.55
CA GLU A 241 -16.48 -17.11 -5.63
C GLU A 241 -17.47 -17.25 -6.79
N LEU A 242 -18.24 -16.20 -7.07
CA LEU A 242 -19.40 -16.27 -7.97
C LEU A 242 -19.21 -15.51 -9.27
N VAL A 243 -18.46 -14.41 -9.25
CA VAL A 243 -18.36 -13.48 -10.39
C VAL A 243 -17.02 -13.61 -11.08
N TYR A 244 -15.91 -13.55 -10.33
CA TYR A 244 -14.57 -13.50 -10.87
C TYR A 244 -14.07 -14.89 -11.29
N PRO A 245 -13.51 -15.06 -12.49
CA PRO A 245 -13.10 -16.37 -12.99
C PRO A 245 -11.88 -16.89 -12.23
N ARG A 246 -11.91 -18.18 -11.86
CA ARG A 246 -10.83 -18.82 -11.11
C ARG A 246 -9.51 -18.80 -11.87
N GLU A 247 -9.55 -18.95 -13.18
CA GLU A 247 -8.35 -18.95 -14.05
C GLU A 247 -7.65 -17.60 -14.07
N LEU A 248 -8.34 -16.52 -13.67
CA LEU A 248 -7.76 -15.19 -13.52
C LEU A 248 -7.25 -14.92 -12.10
N TYR A 249 -7.27 -15.90 -11.19
CA TYR A 249 -6.63 -15.74 -9.90
C TYR A 249 -5.11 -15.66 -10.07
N TYR A 250 -4.46 -14.99 -9.13
CA TYR A 250 -3.05 -14.65 -9.26
C TYR A 250 -2.12 -15.86 -9.32
N THR A 251 -2.40 -16.91 -8.54
CA THR A 251 -1.65 -18.17 -8.54
C THR A 251 -1.63 -18.84 -9.93
N PHE A 252 -2.76 -18.84 -10.63
CA PHE A 252 -2.87 -19.43 -11.97
C PHE A 252 -2.26 -18.53 -13.05
N LEU A 253 -2.47 -17.21 -12.96
CA LEU A 253 -1.89 -16.26 -13.91
C LEU A 253 -0.36 -16.23 -13.91
N LYS A 254 0.28 -16.60 -12.79
CA LYS A 254 1.76 -16.76 -12.74
C LYS A 254 2.27 -17.98 -13.49
N SER A 255 1.46 -19.03 -13.59
CA SER A 255 1.87 -20.33 -14.11
C SER A 255 1.40 -20.58 -15.54
N ASN A 256 0.40 -19.83 -16.03
CA ASN A 256 -0.24 -20.15 -17.31
C ASN A 256 -0.62 -18.91 -18.16
N ASP A 257 0.13 -18.66 -19.24
CA ASP A 257 -0.20 -17.65 -20.25
C ASP A 257 -1.47 -17.96 -21.06
N TYR A 258 -2.01 -19.19 -20.94
CA TYR A 258 -3.16 -19.66 -21.73
C TYR A 258 -4.45 -18.89 -21.42
N ASP A 259 -4.67 -18.52 -20.16
CA ASP A 259 -5.96 -18.00 -19.70
C ASP A 259 -6.19 -16.54 -20.16
N ILE A 260 -5.13 -15.74 -20.25
CA ILE A 260 -5.17 -14.38 -20.84
C ILE A 260 -5.58 -14.43 -22.31
N LYS A 261 -5.10 -15.43 -23.06
CA LYS A 261 -5.44 -15.58 -24.49
C LYS A 261 -6.91 -15.94 -24.67
N LYS A 262 -7.50 -16.72 -23.75
CA LYS A 262 -8.92 -17.10 -23.78
C LYS A 262 -9.82 -15.86 -23.73
N TYR A 263 -9.64 -14.99 -22.72
CA TYR A 263 -10.43 -13.76 -22.60
C TYR A 263 -10.12 -12.74 -23.69
N SER A 264 -8.87 -12.66 -24.15
CA SER A 264 -8.52 -11.82 -25.30
C SER A 264 -9.30 -12.23 -26.55
N LYS A 265 -9.42 -13.55 -26.82
CA LYS A 265 -10.22 -14.08 -27.94
C LYS A 265 -11.71 -13.77 -27.78
N LEU A 266 -12.25 -13.87 -26.56
CA LEU A 266 -13.64 -13.50 -26.29
C LEU A 266 -13.88 -12.02 -26.64
N ILE A 267 -13.03 -11.11 -26.16
CA ILE A 267 -13.13 -9.67 -26.43
C ILE A 267 -13.05 -9.38 -27.93
N LEU A 268 -12.13 -10.03 -28.65
CA LEU A 268 -11.99 -9.89 -30.11
C LEU A 268 -13.21 -10.43 -30.85
N SER A 269 -13.79 -11.55 -30.40
CA SER A 269 -15.00 -12.13 -31.01
C SER A 269 -16.22 -11.23 -30.80
N LEU A 270 -16.34 -10.64 -29.60
CA LEU A 270 -17.37 -9.65 -29.31
C LEU A 270 -17.17 -8.40 -30.18
N LEU A 271 -15.94 -7.90 -30.31
CA LEU A 271 -15.63 -6.75 -31.16
C LEU A 271 -16.03 -6.98 -32.62
N ASP A 272 -15.69 -8.14 -33.17
CA ASP A 272 -16.03 -8.50 -34.55
C ASP A 272 -17.54 -8.60 -34.76
N SER A 273 -18.25 -9.19 -33.78
CA SER A 273 -19.71 -9.35 -33.83
C SER A 273 -20.50 -8.05 -33.73
N VAL A 274 -19.97 -7.04 -33.02
CA VAL A 274 -20.69 -5.78 -32.75
C VAL A 274 -20.23 -4.64 -33.66
N PHE A 275 -18.94 -4.59 -34.00
CA PHE A 275 -18.33 -3.42 -34.64
C PHE A 275 -17.69 -3.71 -36.00
N HIS A 276 -17.68 -4.96 -36.48
CA HIS A 276 -17.19 -5.36 -37.81
C HIS A 276 -15.81 -4.77 -38.16
N LEU A 277 -14.80 -5.10 -37.37
CA LEU A 277 -13.47 -4.50 -37.46
C LEU A 277 -12.67 -5.00 -38.67
N GLN A 278 -11.79 -4.14 -39.18
CA GLN A 278 -10.80 -4.53 -40.19
C GLN A 278 -9.74 -5.46 -39.57
N SER A 279 -9.19 -6.40 -40.35
CA SER A 279 -8.17 -7.36 -39.88
C SER A 279 -6.93 -6.69 -39.27
N SER A 280 -6.53 -5.51 -39.78
CA SER A 280 -5.44 -4.70 -39.21
C SER A 280 -5.75 -4.26 -37.78
N ASP A 281 -7.00 -3.95 -37.50
CA ASP A 281 -7.43 -3.36 -36.24
C ASP A 281 -7.50 -4.43 -35.17
N VAL A 282 -8.00 -5.61 -35.54
CA VAL A 282 -8.00 -6.83 -34.72
C VAL A 282 -6.58 -7.14 -34.23
N GLN A 283 -5.56 -7.05 -35.10
CA GLN A 283 -4.17 -7.30 -34.70
C GLN A 283 -3.65 -6.28 -33.68
N LYS A 284 -3.96 -4.98 -33.85
CA LYS A 284 -3.54 -3.94 -32.90
C LYS A 284 -4.21 -4.11 -31.54
N ILE A 285 -5.51 -4.41 -31.53
CA ILE A 285 -6.25 -4.67 -30.30
C ILE A 285 -5.74 -5.95 -29.63
N GLN A 286 -5.44 -7.00 -30.39
CA GLN A 286 -4.87 -8.22 -29.85
C GLN A 286 -3.52 -7.97 -29.17
N SER A 287 -2.64 -7.16 -29.78
CA SER A 287 -1.37 -6.75 -29.15
C SER A 287 -1.59 -5.96 -27.86
N TYR A 288 -2.55 -5.03 -27.87
CA TYR A 288 -2.94 -4.29 -26.67
C TYR A 288 -3.44 -5.19 -25.54
N LEU A 289 -4.40 -6.07 -25.82
CA LEU A 289 -4.95 -6.99 -24.83
C LEU A 289 -3.88 -7.94 -24.31
N LYS A 290 -2.98 -8.44 -25.17
CA LYS A 290 -1.87 -9.29 -24.73
C LYS A 290 -0.96 -8.59 -23.72
N HIS A 291 -0.75 -7.28 -23.85
CA HIS A 291 0.09 -6.51 -22.95
C HIS A 291 -0.64 -6.12 -21.64
N ASP A 292 -1.85 -5.57 -21.75
CA ASP A 292 -2.52 -4.90 -20.63
C ASP A 292 -3.66 -5.71 -19.97
N PHE A 293 -4.21 -6.75 -20.62
CA PHE A 293 -5.40 -7.45 -20.12
C PHE A 293 -5.19 -8.05 -18.74
N GLN A 294 -4.07 -8.74 -18.49
CA GLN A 294 -3.80 -9.32 -17.18
C GLN A 294 -3.91 -8.28 -16.07
N LYS A 295 -3.36 -7.09 -16.34
CA LYS A 295 -3.35 -5.99 -15.40
C LYS A 295 -4.74 -5.40 -15.19
N LEU A 296 -5.50 -5.23 -16.27
CA LEU A 296 -6.89 -4.77 -16.22
C LEU A 296 -7.77 -5.76 -15.45
N ALA A 297 -7.62 -7.05 -15.68
CA ALA A 297 -8.38 -8.09 -14.99
C ALA A 297 -8.04 -8.13 -13.50
N LEU A 298 -6.76 -8.20 -13.13
CA LEU A 298 -6.31 -8.27 -11.73
C LEU A 298 -6.74 -7.05 -10.90
N THR A 299 -6.73 -5.87 -11.52
CA THR A 299 -7.14 -4.62 -10.87
C THR A 299 -8.63 -4.31 -11.05
N LEU A 300 -9.41 -5.14 -11.75
CA LEU A 300 -10.78 -4.81 -12.18
C LEU A 300 -10.88 -3.44 -12.86
N SER A 301 -9.85 -3.07 -13.64
CA SER A 301 -9.65 -1.75 -14.26
C SER A 301 -9.56 -0.57 -13.29
N ILE A 302 -9.54 -0.82 -11.97
CA ILE A 302 -9.22 0.18 -10.95
C ILE A 302 -7.85 0.76 -11.30
N ASN A 303 -7.72 2.06 -11.10
CA ASN A 303 -6.54 2.83 -11.50
C ASN A 303 -6.30 2.95 -13.02
N SER A 304 -6.99 2.20 -13.88
CA SER A 304 -6.86 2.28 -15.35
C SER A 304 -7.95 3.13 -16.03
N LEU A 305 -9.10 3.28 -15.38
CA LEU A 305 -10.22 4.11 -15.82
C LEU A 305 -10.58 5.16 -14.77
N THR A 306 -11.49 6.08 -15.12
CA THR A 306 -12.09 6.99 -14.13
C THR A 306 -12.94 6.18 -13.14
N PHE A 307 -13.11 6.71 -11.93
CA PHE A 307 -13.89 6.06 -10.88
C PHE A 307 -15.31 5.69 -11.35
N GLU A 308 -16.00 6.61 -12.03
CA GLU A 308 -17.37 6.38 -12.51
C GLU A 308 -17.45 5.18 -13.48
N ASN A 309 -16.47 5.07 -14.39
CA ASN A 309 -16.40 3.96 -15.34
C ASN A 309 -16.09 2.64 -14.63
N THR A 310 -15.11 2.64 -13.72
CA THR A 310 -14.78 1.44 -12.93
C THR A 310 -15.98 0.99 -12.10
N PHE A 311 -16.70 1.93 -11.48
CA PHE A 311 -17.93 1.63 -10.73
C PHE A 311 -19.01 1.01 -11.61
N LEU A 312 -19.29 1.59 -12.78
CA LEU A 312 -20.25 1.03 -13.73
C LEU A 312 -19.94 -0.42 -14.08
N ILE A 313 -18.66 -0.72 -14.34
CA ILE A 313 -18.22 -2.06 -14.74
C ILE A 313 -18.40 -3.06 -13.60
N ILE A 314 -17.90 -2.75 -12.40
CA ILE A 314 -17.98 -3.67 -11.25
C ILE A 314 -19.43 -3.87 -10.82
N ASP A 315 -20.23 -2.80 -10.79
CA ASP A 315 -21.65 -2.85 -10.45
C ASP A 315 -22.45 -3.73 -11.43
N ASN A 316 -22.16 -3.66 -12.73
CA ASN A 316 -22.78 -4.55 -13.72
C ASN A 316 -22.36 -6.01 -13.54
N CYS A 317 -21.07 -6.27 -13.30
CA CYS A 317 -20.58 -7.62 -13.01
C CYS A 317 -21.30 -8.24 -11.81
N ILE A 318 -21.50 -7.47 -10.73
CA ILE A 318 -22.18 -7.93 -9.52
C ILE A 318 -23.68 -8.15 -9.76
N LYS A 319 -24.37 -7.19 -10.42
CA LYS A 319 -25.80 -7.28 -10.70
C LYS A 319 -26.16 -8.49 -11.57
N VAL A 320 -25.33 -8.77 -12.57
CA VAL A 320 -25.51 -9.92 -13.47
C VAL A 320 -24.96 -11.20 -12.83
N GLY A 321 -23.98 -11.09 -11.94
CA GLY A 321 -23.31 -12.23 -11.31
C GLY A 321 -22.33 -12.93 -12.26
N ASN A 322 -21.71 -12.21 -13.21
CA ASN A 322 -20.83 -12.80 -14.22
C ASN A 322 -19.75 -11.81 -14.71
N PHE A 323 -18.50 -12.29 -14.86
CA PHE A 323 -17.38 -11.52 -15.40
C PHE A 323 -17.50 -11.15 -16.89
N LEU A 324 -18.44 -11.73 -17.62
CA LEU A 324 -18.70 -11.38 -19.02
C LEU A 324 -18.98 -9.88 -19.19
N GLU A 325 -19.63 -9.24 -18.21
CA GLU A 325 -19.89 -7.80 -18.23
C GLU A 325 -18.58 -6.98 -18.22
N PHE A 326 -17.55 -7.47 -17.54
CA PHE A 326 -16.20 -6.89 -17.61
C PHE A 326 -15.63 -6.99 -19.03
N SER A 327 -15.81 -8.14 -19.68
CA SER A 327 -15.35 -8.35 -21.06
C SER A 327 -16.08 -7.46 -22.06
N LYS A 328 -17.42 -7.31 -21.93
CA LYS A 328 -18.22 -6.38 -22.74
C LYS A 328 -17.76 -4.93 -22.56
N ALA A 329 -17.45 -4.51 -21.34
CA ALA A 329 -16.92 -3.18 -21.08
C ALA A 329 -15.55 -2.95 -21.73
N LEU A 330 -14.65 -3.93 -21.67
CA LEU A 330 -13.37 -3.84 -22.37
C LEU A 330 -13.55 -3.80 -23.90
N THR A 331 -14.48 -4.59 -24.45
CA THR A 331 -14.87 -4.53 -25.87
C THR A 331 -15.36 -3.13 -26.25
N ALA A 332 -16.27 -2.54 -25.45
CA ALA A 332 -16.77 -1.19 -25.65
C ALA A 332 -15.64 -0.14 -25.63
N ILE A 333 -14.71 -0.23 -24.66
CA ILE A 333 -13.56 0.66 -24.54
C ILE A 333 -12.63 0.55 -25.77
N CYS A 334 -12.35 -0.68 -26.22
CA CYS A 334 -11.51 -0.90 -27.40
C CYS A 334 -12.13 -0.31 -28.66
N SER A 335 -13.46 -0.44 -28.81
CA SER A 335 -14.19 0.16 -29.92
C SER A 335 -14.13 1.70 -29.88
N LEU A 336 -14.44 2.30 -28.72
CA LEU A 336 -14.43 3.75 -28.54
C LEU A 336 -13.05 4.37 -28.80
N ARG A 337 -11.96 3.64 -28.55
CA ARG A 337 -10.58 4.15 -28.62
C ARG A 337 -9.70 3.40 -29.62
N ILE A 338 -10.31 2.87 -30.67
CA ILE A 338 -9.61 2.07 -31.68
C ILE A 338 -8.51 2.85 -32.39
N GLU A 339 -8.74 4.14 -32.66
CA GLU A 339 -7.76 5.02 -33.32
C GLU A 339 -6.55 5.31 -32.41
N GLU A 340 -6.76 5.49 -31.10
CA GLU A 340 -5.66 5.59 -30.15
C GLU A 340 -4.90 4.26 -30.01
N ILE A 341 -5.60 3.12 -29.99
CA ILE A 341 -4.97 1.79 -29.94
C ILE A 341 -4.09 1.59 -31.17
N LYS A 342 -4.60 1.85 -32.38
CA LYS A 342 -3.83 1.80 -33.64
C LYS A 342 -2.55 2.63 -33.57
N LYS A 343 -2.65 3.84 -33.01
CA LYS A 343 -1.56 4.80 -32.96
C LYS A 343 -0.49 4.46 -31.91
N TYR A 344 -0.87 3.87 -30.78
CA TYR A 344 0.00 3.78 -29.61
C TYR A 344 0.35 2.35 -29.17
N ALA A 345 -0.38 1.32 -29.60
CA ALA A 345 -0.14 -0.06 -29.16
C ALA A 345 1.30 -0.54 -29.43
N ASP A 346 1.91 -0.13 -30.55
CA ASP A 346 3.31 -0.51 -30.86
C ASP A 346 4.35 0.53 -30.43
N VAL A 347 3.91 1.68 -29.91
CA VAL A 347 4.79 2.82 -29.62
C VAL A 347 4.98 3.01 -28.12
N SER A 348 3.89 3.04 -27.35
CA SER A 348 3.94 3.33 -25.91
C SER A 348 2.60 3.01 -25.24
N TYR A 349 2.55 1.88 -24.54
CA TYR A 349 1.39 1.46 -23.73
C TYR A 349 1.06 2.45 -22.62
N GLU A 350 2.05 3.09 -21.99
CA GLU A 350 1.81 4.14 -20.99
C GLU A 350 1.02 5.33 -21.57
N LYS A 351 1.40 5.79 -22.77
CA LYS A 351 0.65 6.87 -23.46
C LYS A 351 -0.75 6.43 -23.84
N LEU A 352 -0.92 5.17 -24.26
CA LEU A 352 -2.23 4.60 -24.55
C LEU A 352 -3.11 4.56 -23.30
N ALA A 353 -2.59 4.07 -22.17
CA ALA A 353 -3.30 4.05 -20.89
C ALA A 353 -3.75 5.45 -20.45
N VAL A 354 -2.87 6.47 -20.59
CA VAL A 354 -3.24 7.88 -20.33
C VAL A 354 -4.37 8.35 -21.25
N LYS A 355 -4.35 7.95 -22.54
CA LYS A 355 -5.39 8.33 -23.50
C LYS A 355 -6.72 7.63 -23.20
N ILE A 356 -6.71 6.34 -22.87
CA ILE A 356 -7.91 5.60 -22.46
C ILE A 356 -8.51 6.22 -21.20
N LEU A 357 -7.72 6.38 -20.13
CA LEU A 357 -8.16 6.99 -18.86
C LEU A 357 -8.82 8.36 -19.07
N ARG A 358 -8.19 9.20 -19.90
CA ARG A 358 -8.66 10.56 -20.15
C ARG A 358 -9.92 10.54 -21.01
N ASN A 359 -9.89 9.81 -22.11
CA ASN A 359 -10.84 10.01 -23.19
C ASN A 359 -12.09 9.15 -23.03
N VAL A 360 -12.09 7.98 -22.39
CA VAL A 360 -13.31 7.18 -22.22
C VAL A 360 -14.29 7.91 -21.28
N GLU A 361 -15.32 8.53 -21.85
CA GLU A 361 -16.35 9.24 -21.08
C GLU A 361 -17.42 8.28 -20.57
N PHE A 362 -17.98 8.59 -19.40
CA PHE A 362 -18.98 7.75 -18.74
C PHE A 362 -20.23 7.51 -19.59
N ARG A 363 -20.76 8.57 -20.22
CA ARG A 363 -21.97 8.46 -21.05
C ARG A 363 -21.72 7.63 -22.30
N GLU A 364 -20.59 7.84 -22.97
CA GLU A 364 -20.22 7.07 -24.16
C GLU A 364 -20.03 5.59 -23.84
N LEU A 365 -19.40 5.26 -22.70
CA LEU A 365 -19.24 3.87 -22.27
C LEU A 365 -20.62 3.24 -21.98
N GLN A 366 -21.50 3.95 -21.28
CA GLN A 366 -22.84 3.47 -20.96
C GLN A 366 -23.68 3.24 -22.23
N GLU A 367 -23.61 4.13 -23.22
CA GLU A 367 -24.29 3.98 -24.51
C GLU A 367 -23.71 2.82 -25.32
N SER A 368 -22.39 2.69 -25.36
CA SER A 368 -21.71 1.58 -26.03
C SER A 368 -22.06 0.22 -25.41
N LEU A 369 -22.22 0.15 -24.08
CA LEU A 369 -22.66 -1.06 -23.38
C LEU A 369 -24.10 -1.49 -23.76
N LYS A 370 -25.01 -0.53 -24.02
CA LYS A 370 -26.37 -0.84 -24.49
C LYS A 370 -26.40 -1.50 -25.87
N MET A 371 -25.37 -1.30 -26.69
CA MET A 371 -25.28 -1.98 -27.99
C MET A 371 -25.21 -3.50 -27.84
N PHE A 372 -24.66 -3.99 -26.72
CA PHE A 372 -24.67 -5.42 -26.41
C PHE A 372 -26.05 -5.94 -25.99
N GLU A 373 -27.04 -5.11 -25.73
CA GLU A 373 -28.42 -5.56 -25.53
C GLU A 373 -29.15 -5.75 -26.88
N VAL A 374 -28.67 -5.06 -27.93
CA VAL A 374 -29.34 -4.99 -29.24
C VAL A 374 -28.77 -6.00 -30.25
N VAL A 375 -27.48 -6.32 -30.15
CA VAL A 375 -26.83 -7.31 -31.02
C VAL A 375 -27.52 -8.65 -30.88
N ASP A 376 -27.84 -9.30 -32.02
CA ASP A 376 -28.64 -10.54 -32.09
C ASP A 376 -28.31 -11.46 -30.92
N GLN A 377 -29.27 -11.60 -30.02
CA GLN A 377 -29.16 -12.40 -28.80
C GLN A 377 -28.67 -13.81 -29.13
N LYS A 378 -28.96 -14.35 -30.32
CA LYS A 378 -28.47 -15.67 -30.75
C LYS A 378 -26.95 -15.69 -31.01
N ILE A 379 -26.40 -14.63 -31.58
CA ILE A 379 -24.95 -14.50 -31.82
C ILE A 379 -24.22 -14.40 -30.49
N GLN A 380 -24.74 -13.56 -29.59
CA GLN A 380 -24.20 -13.44 -28.24
C GLN A 380 -24.31 -14.76 -27.49
N ASP A 381 -25.49 -15.37 -27.45
CA ASP A 381 -25.72 -16.65 -26.79
C ASP A 381 -24.81 -17.73 -27.35
N LYS A 382 -24.50 -17.73 -28.66
CA LYS A 382 -23.58 -18.70 -29.25
C LYS A 382 -22.15 -18.50 -28.75
N ILE A 383 -21.64 -17.27 -28.80
CA ILE A 383 -20.28 -16.93 -28.32
C ILE A 383 -20.18 -17.23 -26.82
N ILE A 384 -21.19 -16.83 -26.05
CA ILE A 384 -21.26 -16.99 -24.60
C ILE A 384 -21.38 -18.47 -24.23
N LYS A 385 -22.28 -19.24 -24.86
CA LYS A 385 -22.44 -20.67 -24.58
C LYS A 385 -21.16 -21.44 -24.87
N GLN A 386 -20.47 -21.12 -25.98
CA GLN A 386 -19.19 -21.73 -26.28
C GLN A 386 -18.16 -21.43 -25.19
N PHE A 387 -18.07 -20.16 -24.76
CA PHE A 387 -17.15 -19.75 -23.71
C PHE A 387 -17.46 -20.41 -22.35
N ILE A 388 -18.73 -20.41 -21.93
CA ILE A 388 -19.18 -21.04 -20.68
C ILE A 388 -18.93 -22.55 -20.72
N GLN A 389 -19.18 -23.22 -21.84
CA GLN A 389 -18.90 -24.66 -21.96
C GLN A 389 -17.40 -24.97 -21.87
N GLU A 390 -16.54 -24.13 -22.46
CA GLU A 390 -15.09 -24.26 -22.33
C GLU A 390 -14.62 -23.98 -20.90
N GLU A 391 -15.22 -23.01 -20.21
CA GLU A 391 -14.98 -22.69 -18.79
C GLU A 391 -15.41 -23.83 -17.85
N GLN A 392 -16.59 -24.40 -18.04
CA GLN A 392 -17.06 -25.56 -17.27
C GLN A 392 -16.15 -26.77 -17.45
N LYS A 393 -15.68 -27.04 -18.68
CA LYS A 393 -14.71 -28.12 -18.95
C LYS A 393 -13.36 -27.86 -18.29
N ALA A 394 -12.85 -26.63 -18.35
CA ALA A 394 -11.57 -26.27 -17.73
C ALA A 394 -11.63 -26.39 -16.20
N ASN A 395 -12.71 -25.88 -15.59
CA ASN A 395 -12.94 -26.01 -14.15
C ASN A 395 -13.06 -27.49 -13.73
N PHE A 396 -13.75 -28.32 -14.52
CA PHE A 396 -13.83 -29.75 -14.27
C PHE A 396 -12.45 -30.43 -14.30
N ILE A 397 -11.60 -30.11 -15.29
CA ILE A 397 -10.25 -30.69 -15.42
C ILE A 397 -9.30 -30.22 -14.29
N LEU A 398 -9.41 -28.96 -13.87
CA LEU A 398 -8.62 -28.42 -12.76
C LEU A 398 -9.02 -29.06 -11.42
N ASP A 399 -10.32 -29.23 -11.20
CA ASP A 399 -10.82 -29.98 -10.05
C ASP A 399 -10.38 -31.46 -10.13
N ASP A 400 -10.42 -32.11 -11.30
CA ASP A 400 -9.99 -33.51 -11.47
C ASP A 400 -8.48 -33.73 -11.23
N LYS A 401 -7.60 -32.83 -11.72
CA LYS A 401 -6.15 -32.90 -11.46
C LYS A 401 -5.83 -32.66 -9.99
N TYR A 402 -6.56 -31.77 -9.33
CA TYR A 402 -6.42 -31.50 -7.91
C TYR A 402 -6.99 -32.66 -7.06
N LEU A 403 -8.07 -33.31 -7.53
CA LEU A 403 -8.63 -34.51 -6.92
C LEU A 403 -7.72 -35.73 -7.08
N GLN A 404 -7.12 -35.95 -8.25
CA GLN A 404 -6.20 -37.07 -8.49
C GLN A 404 -4.93 -37.00 -7.64
N ASN A 405 -4.47 -35.81 -7.26
CA ASN A 405 -3.32 -35.64 -6.36
C ASN A 405 -3.67 -35.83 -4.86
N LYS A 406 -4.94 -36.09 -4.51
CA LYS A 406 -5.39 -36.22 -3.11
C LYS A 406 -6.14 -37.52 -2.80
N ILE A 407 -6.41 -38.37 -3.79
CA ILE A 407 -6.96 -39.70 -3.54
C ILE A 407 -5.82 -40.57 -3.00
N LEU A 408 -5.83 -40.78 -1.69
CA LEU A 408 -4.94 -41.73 -1.01
C LEU A 408 -5.10 -43.10 -1.67
N SER A 409 -3.98 -43.80 -1.87
CA SER A 409 -4.05 -45.20 -2.28
C SER A 409 -4.80 -46.03 -1.23
N SER A 410 -5.36 -47.18 -1.63
CA SER A 410 -6.05 -48.08 -0.68
C SER A 410 -5.17 -48.48 0.51
N ASP A 411 -3.85 -48.49 0.34
CA ASP A 411 -2.90 -48.84 1.41
C ASP A 411 -2.66 -47.65 2.35
N GLN A 412 -2.59 -46.42 1.82
CA GLN A 412 -2.48 -45.21 2.64
C GLN A 412 -3.73 -44.97 3.50
N TYR A 413 -4.92 -45.27 2.97
CA TYR A 413 -6.16 -45.19 3.75
C TYR A 413 -6.18 -46.19 4.92
N LYS A 414 -5.72 -47.43 4.70
CA LYS A 414 -5.61 -48.45 5.76
C LYS A 414 -4.60 -48.05 6.83
N GLU A 415 -3.47 -47.44 6.43
CA GLU A 415 -2.47 -46.95 7.36
C GLU A 415 -3.01 -45.83 8.26
N LEU A 416 -3.76 -44.88 7.68
CA LEU A 416 -4.43 -43.81 8.44
C LEU A 416 -5.51 -44.35 9.38
N GLN A 417 -6.30 -45.34 8.94
CA GLN A 417 -7.31 -45.98 9.78
C GLN A 417 -6.67 -46.72 10.98
N TYR A 418 -5.55 -47.40 10.75
CA TYR A 418 -4.79 -48.06 11.82
C TYR A 418 -4.20 -47.05 12.81
N LYS A 419 -3.65 -45.92 12.33
CA LYS A 419 -3.16 -44.83 13.18
C LYS A 419 -4.27 -44.21 14.04
N TYR A 420 -5.44 -43.97 13.44
CA TYR A 420 -6.61 -43.48 14.17
C TYR A 420 -7.03 -44.43 15.31
N GLU A 421 -7.06 -45.74 15.04
CA GLU A 421 -7.44 -46.74 16.04
C GLU A 421 -6.45 -46.83 17.21
N ILE A 422 -5.14 -46.71 16.94
CA ILE A 422 -4.11 -46.62 17.99
C ILE A 422 -4.35 -45.40 18.88
N LEU A 423 -4.50 -44.22 18.27
CA LEU A 423 -4.64 -42.96 19.02
C LEU A 423 -5.95 -42.93 19.83
N GLU A 424 -7.04 -43.49 19.33
CA GLU A 424 -8.30 -43.60 20.08
C GLU A 424 -8.16 -44.53 21.29
N ASN A 425 -7.38 -45.61 21.17
CA ASN A 425 -7.10 -46.51 22.29
C ASN A 425 -6.19 -45.85 23.34
N GLU A 426 -5.16 -45.12 22.92
CA GLU A 426 -4.29 -44.34 23.82
C GLU A 426 -5.08 -43.26 24.58
N LYS A 427 -5.96 -42.53 23.88
CA LYS A 427 -6.86 -41.54 24.48
C LYS A 427 -7.75 -42.15 25.56
N LYS A 428 -8.37 -43.30 25.30
CA LYS A 428 -9.22 -44.01 26.29
C LYS A 428 -8.42 -44.48 27.50
N SER A 429 -7.20 -44.96 27.30
CA SER A 429 -6.31 -45.37 28.39
C SER A 429 -5.95 -44.17 29.28
N LEU A 430 -5.56 -43.05 28.67
CA LEU A 430 -5.18 -41.84 29.39
C LEU A 430 -6.36 -41.20 30.13
N GLN A 431 -7.58 -41.26 29.57
CA GLN A 431 -8.81 -40.84 30.25
C GLN A 431 -9.03 -41.63 31.56
N LYS A 432 -8.89 -42.96 31.51
CA LYS A 432 -9.00 -43.81 32.72
C LYS A 432 -7.95 -43.43 33.77
N GLN A 433 -6.71 -43.20 33.37
CA GLN A 433 -5.64 -42.78 34.28
C GLN A 433 -5.94 -41.42 34.95
N ILE A 434 -6.49 -40.45 34.21
CA ILE A 434 -6.90 -39.15 34.78
C ILE A 434 -8.04 -39.33 35.79
N GLU A 435 -9.03 -40.18 35.48
CA GLU A 435 -10.14 -40.48 36.41
C GLU A 435 -9.65 -41.12 37.70
N GLU A 436 -8.73 -42.08 37.62
CA GLU A 436 -8.12 -42.73 38.79
C GLU A 436 -7.30 -41.74 39.63
N GLN A 437 -6.45 -40.93 39.00
CA GLN A 437 -5.68 -39.90 39.69
C GLN A 437 -6.58 -38.85 40.37
N ASN A 438 -7.70 -38.49 39.74
CA ASN A 438 -8.68 -37.59 40.34
C ASN A 438 -9.35 -38.23 41.57
N LYS A 439 -9.66 -39.54 41.54
CA LYS A 439 -10.19 -40.24 42.72
C LYS A 439 -9.18 -40.20 43.88
N ILE A 440 -7.91 -40.49 43.61
CA ILE A 440 -6.84 -40.42 44.62
C ILE A 440 -6.74 -39.00 45.18
N TYR A 441 -6.71 -37.99 44.31
CA TYR A 441 -6.67 -36.59 44.71
C TYR A 441 -7.82 -36.19 45.65
N GLN A 442 -9.06 -36.62 45.36
CA GLN A 442 -10.21 -36.30 46.21
C GLN A 442 -10.09 -36.96 47.60
N ILE A 443 -9.59 -38.19 47.66
CA ILE A 443 -9.33 -38.89 48.93
C ILE A 443 -8.27 -38.14 49.73
N THR A 444 -7.10 -37.84 49.14
CA THR A 444 -6.01 -37.11 49.83
C THR A 444 -6.44 -35.72 50.28
N LEU A 445 -7.29 -35.03 49.51
CA LEU A 445 -7.85 -33.73 49.87
C LEU A 445 -8.76 -33.82 51.09
N ALA A 446 -9.67 -34.81 51.13
CA ALA A 446 -10.55 -35.04 52.27
C ALA A 446 -9.76 -35.36 53.54
N GLU A 447 -8.71 -36.19 53.43
CA GLU A 447 -7.83 -36.48 54.56
C GLU A 447 -7.07 -35.25 55.06
N SER A 448 -6.61 -34.37 54.16
CA SER A 448 -5.96 -33.10 54.53
C SER A 448 -6.93 -32.15 55.25
N GLN A 449 -8.21 -32.14 54.85
CA GLN A 449 -9.25 -31.37 55.54
C GLN A 449 -9.53 -31.90 56.95
N GLN A 450 -9.62 -33.23 57.12
CA GLN A 450 -9.78 -33.86 58.43
C GLN A 450 -8.59 -33.54 59.35
N GLN A 451 -7.37 -33.60 58.82
CA GLN A 451 -6.17 -33.29 59.57
C GLN A 451 -6.09 -31.81 60.00
N ASN A 452 -6.58 -30.88 59.16
CA ASN A 452 -6.73 -29.47 59.54
C ASN A 452 -7.71 -29.27 60.70
N GLN A 453 -8.81 -30.03 60.74
CA GLN A 453 -9.76 -29.97 61.86
C GLN A 453 -9.11 -30.42 63.18
N GLN A 454 -8.30 -31.49 63.14
CA GLN A 454 -7.52 -31.96 64.29
C GLN A 454 -6.50 -30.92 64.76
N ILE A 455 -5.81 -30.24 63.83
CA ILE A 455 -4.89 -29.14 64.17
C ILE A 455 -5.63 -28.00 64.88
N GLN A 456 -6.85 -27.66 64.45
CA GLN A 456 -7.65 -26.62 65.09
C GLN A 456 -8.09 -27.03 66.51
N SER A 457 -8.48 -28.29 66.72
CA SER A 457 -8.81 -28.76 68.07
C SER A 457 -7.59 -28.71 69.01
N LEU A 458 -6.42 -29.12 68.54
CA LEU A 458 -5.17 -29.07 69.31
C LEU A 458 -4.76 -27.62 69.66
N LYS A 459 -4.92 -26.68 68.72
CA LYS A 459 -4.69 -25.25 68.98
C LYS A 459 -5.61 -24.68 70.05
N ASN A 460 -6.89 -25.06 70.02
CA ASN A 460 -7.87 -24.63 71.01
C ASN A 460 -7.55 -25.22 72.39
N GLU A 461 -7.12 -26.48 72.46
CA GLU A 461 -6.69 -27.09 73.72
C GLU A 461 -5.43 -26.41 74.28
N MET A 462 -4.42 -26.10 73.44
CA MET A 462 -3.27 -25.31 73.86
C MET A 462 -3.66 -23.93 74.40
N ALA A 463 -4.59 -23.23 73.73
CA ALA A 463 -5.05 -21.92 74.18
C ALA A 463 -5.73 -21.99 75.55
N LYS A 464 -6.52 -23.05 75.80
CA LYS A 464 -7.15 -23.31 77.09
C LYS A 464 -6.11 -23.56 78.19
N ILE A 465 -5.15 -24.46 77.95
CA ILE A 465 -4.07 -24.76 78.89
C ILE A 465 -3.23 -23.49 79.17
N LYS A 466 -2.99 -22.66 78.16
CA LYS A 466 -2.25 -21.40 78.30
C LYS A 466 -3.00 -20.38 79.17
N SER A 467 -4.33 -20.29 79.05
CA SER A 467 -5.17 -19.45 79.92
C SER A 467 -5.11 -19.96 81.36
N GLU A 468 -5.29 -21.27 81.58
CA GLU A 468 -5.21 -21.88 82.91
C GLU A 468 -3.84 -21.67 83.57
N LEU A 469 -2.75 -21.78 82.79
CA LEU A 469 -1.39 -21.46 83.25
C LEU A 469 -1.22 -19.98 83.60
N PHE A 470 -1.81 -19.07 82.83
CA PHE A 470 -1.76 -17.64 83.10
C PHE A 470 -2.51 -17.29 84.39
N ASP A 471 -3.71 -17.84 84.59
CA ASP A 471 -4.51 -17.62 85.80
C ASP A 471 -3.79 -18.14 87.05
N LEU A 472 -3.20 -19.34 86.99
CA LEU A 472 -2.45 -19.94 88.09
C LEU A 472 -1.12 -19.22 88.39
N GLN A 473 -0.47 -18.63 87.38
CA GLN A 473 0.75 -17.83 87.56
C GLN A 473 0.48 -16.46 88.19
N ASN A 474 -0.72 -15.91 88.02
CA ASN A 474 -1.12 -14.61 88.58
C ASN A 474 -1.76 -14.73 89.98
N LEU A 475 -2.20 -15.93 90.39
CA LEU A 475 -2.74 -16.18 91.73
C LEU A 475 -1.84 -15.72 92.90
N PRO A 476 -0.51 -15.94 92.88
CA PRO A 476 0.39 -15.53 93.97
C PRO A 476 0.55 -14.00 94.11
N GLN A 477 0.39 -13.24 93.02
CA GLN A 477 0.50 -11.78 93.06
C GLN A 477 -0.72 -11.12 93.73
N ASN A 478 -1.89 -11.76 93.70
CA ASN A 478 -3.11 -11.28 94.36
C ASN A 478 -3.18 -11.65 95.86
N ILE A 479 -2.30 -12.54 96.35
CA ILE A 479 -2.26 -12.95 97.77
C ILE A 479 -1.29 -12.07 98.58
N GLN A 480 -0.39 -11.31 97.94
CA GLN A 480 0.53 -10.40 98.64
C GLN A 480 -0.10 -9.04 99.04
N THR A 481 -1.30 -8.72 98.56
CA THR A 481 -1.96 -7.45 98.86
C THR A 481 -2.89 -7.49 100.07
N ASP A 482 -3.24 -8.68 100.60
CA ASP A 482 -4.07 -8.79 101.79
C ASP A 482 -3.41 -9.62 102.91
N GLN A 483 -2.91 -8.87 103.90
CA GLN A 483 -2.89 -9.19 105.32
C GLN A 483 -1.82 -10.18 105.85
N THR A 484 -1.00 -9.60 106.71
CA THR A 484 -0.27 -10.18 107.85
C THR A 484 -0.88 -11.48 108.40
N TYR A 485 -0.32 -12.63 108.05
CA TYR A 485 -0.53 -13.89 108.76
C TYR A 485 0.81 -14.56 109.10
N SER A 486 1.13 -14.56 110.39
CA SER A 486 2.21 -15.33 110.99
C SER A 486 1.78 -16.80 111.09
N GLY A 487 2.18 -17.63 110.12
CA GLY A 487 1.92 -19.07 110.08
C GLY A 487 2.71 -19.78 108.98
N GLY A 488 4.04 -19.86 109.14
CA GLY A 488 4.99 -20.25 108.09
C GLY A 488 4.96 -21.70 107.56
N SER A 489 4.07 -22.59 108.04
CA SER A 489 4.04 -23.99 107.57
C SER A 489 2.97 -24.32 106.52
N ASP A 490 1.86 -23.56 106.43
CA ASP A 490 0.74 -23.89 105.52
C ASP A 490 0.82 -23.15 104.18
N GLN A 491 1.40 -21.94 104.13
CA GLN A 491 1.72 -21.26 102.87
C GLN A 491 2.71 -22.06 102.01
N SER A 492 3.70 -22.70 102.64
CA SER A 492 4.69 -23.52 101.92
C SER A 492 4.06 -24.74 101.25
N LYS A 493 3.08 -25.39 101.91
CA LYS A 493 2.31 -26.50 101.33
C LYS A 493 1.42 -26.04 100.17
N PHE A 494 0.76 -24.88 100.30
CA PHE A 494 -0.06 -24.31 99.23
C PHE A 494 0.77 -23.91 98.01
N ILE A 495 1.94 -23.28 98.22
CA ILE A 495 2.89 -22.94 97.15
C ILE A 495 3.41 -24.21 96.47
N ALA A 496 3.75 -25.26 97.23
CA ALA A 496 4.19 -26.53 96.68
C ALA A 496 3.09 -27.20 95.83
N LEU A 497 1.83 -27.13 96.26
CA LEU A 497 0.68 -27.68 95.52
C LEU A 497 0.41 -26.91 94.22
N LEU A 498 0.46 -25.58 94.25
CA LEU A 498 0.38 -24.73 93.05
C LEU A 498 1.54 -24.98 92.08
N GLN A 499 2.77 -25.14 92.59
CA GLN A 499 3.93 -25.47 91.78
C GLN A 499 3.78 -26.84 91.10
N ALA A 500 3.24 -27.84 91.81
CA ALA A 500 2.95 -29.15 91.23
C ALA A 500 1.90 -29.05 90.11
N GLN A 501 0.81 -28.30 90.32
CA GLN A 501 -0.24 -28.09 89.32
C GLN A 501 0.26 -27.32 88.09
N ILE A 502 1.12 -26.31 88.28
CA ILE A 502 1.79 -25.60 87.17
C ILE A 502 2.72 -26.54 86.40
N GLN A 503 3.45 -27.42 87.08
CA GLN A 503 4.31 -28.41 86.42
C GLN A 503 3.51 -29.42 85.60
N GLU A 504 2.38 -29.90 86.13
CA GLU A 504 1.47 -30.80 85.41
C GLU A 504 0.89 -30.14 84.14
N LEU A 505 0.40 -28.91 84.25
CA LEU A 505 -0.12 -28.17 83.09
C LEU A 505 0.98 -27.85 82.07
N ARG A 506 2.22 -27.59 82.49
CA ARG A 506 3.37 -27.44 81.58
C ARG A 506 3.69 -28.74 80.84
N ALA A 507 3.64 -29.88 81.53
CA ALA A 507 3.84 -31.18 80.90
C ALA A 507 2.72 -31.48 79.89
N LYS A 508 1.47 -31.19 80.24
CA LYS A 508 0.33 -31.32 79.32
C LYS A 508 0.44 -30.40 78.11
N TYR A 509 0.82 -29.13 78.32
CA TYR A 509 1.06 -28.17 77.23
C TYR A 509 2.11 -28.69 76.26
N LYS A 510 3.23 -29.21 76.78
CA LYS A 510 4.31 -29.76 75.96
C LYS A 510 3.87 -30.98 75.14
N GLY A 511 3.06 -31.86 75.71
CA GLY A 511 2.49 -33.00 74.97
C GLY A 511 1.59 -32.58 73.80
N VAL A 512 0.70 -31.61 74.04
CA VAL A 512 -0.17 -31.06 72.99
C VAL A 512 0.65 -30.31 71.92
N GLU A 513 1.72 -29.63 72.30
CA GLU A 513 2.65 -28.96 71.37
C GLU A 513 3.37 -29.96 70.45
N GLU A 514 3.84 -31.08 71.00
CA GLU A 514 4.48 -32.16 70.23
C GLU A 514 3.49 -32.84 69.26
N GLU A 515 2.25 -33.11 69.70
CA GLU A 515 1.18 -33.65 68.86
C GLU A 515 0.76 -32.68 67.75
N LEU A 516 0.70 -31.38 68.06
CA LEU A 516 0.42 -30.32 67.08
C LEU A 516 1.53 -30.27 66.03
N GLN A 517 2.79 -30.33 66.44
CA GLN A 517 3.93 -30.32 65.52
C GLN A 517 3.94 -31.56 64.62
N SER A 518 3.65 -32.74 65.16
CA SER A 518 3.49 -33.98 64.39
C SER A 518 2.36 -33.86 63.35
N SER A 519 1.21 -33.34 63.76
CA SER A 519 0.05 -33.13 62.87
C SER A 519 0.33 -32.11 61.76
N LEU A 520 1.08 -31.03 62.07
CA LEU A 520 1.52 -30.03 61.08
C LEU A 520 2.48 -30.64 60.04
N ASN A 521 3.40 -31.51 60.46
CA ASN A 521 4.32 -32.19 59.56
C ASN A 521 3.59 -33.16 58.60
N GLN A 522 2.63 -33.92 59.13
CA GLN A 522 1.79 -34.80 58.31
C GLN A 522 0.95 -34.02 57.30
N LEU A 523 0.35 -32.89 57.73
CA LEU A 523 -0.37 -31.99 56.83
C LEU A 523 0.52 -31.44 55.71
N ALA A 524 1.76 -31.03 56.03
CA ALA A 524 2.72 -30.55 55.04
C ALA A 524 3.08 -31.63 54.00
N SER A 525 3.23 -32.89 54.43
CA SER A 525 3.44 -34.04 53.54
C SER A 525 2.26 -34.22 52.59
N LYS A 526 1.03 -34.30 53.13
CA LYS A 526 -0.20 -34.47 52.31
C LYS A 526 -0.41 -33.32 51.33
N ASN A 527 -0.14 -32.08 51.72
CA ASN A 527 -0.22 -30.93 50.82
C ASN A 527 0.82 -30.99 49.68
N THR A 528 1.98 -31.60 49.92
CA THR A 528 2.99 -31.83 48.88
C THR A 528 2.52 -32.89 47.89
N GLU A 529 1.88 -33.96 48.38
CA GLU A 529 1.28 -35.00 47.53
C GLU A 529 0.11 -34.48 46.68
N ILE A 530 -0.78 -33.67 47.28
CA ILE A 530 -1.87 -32.98 46.57
C ILE A 530 -1.32 -32.14 45.40
N ARG A 531 -0.23 -31.39 45.61
CA ARG A 531 0.40 -30.60 44.53
C ARG A 531 0.97 -31.47 43.42
N LYS A 532 1.57 -32.62 43.75
CA LYS A 532 2.09 -33.58 42.76
C LYS A 532 0.94 -34.18 41.94
N LEU A 533 -0.14 -34.62 42.59
CA LEU A 533 -1.32 -35.16 41.92
C LEU A 533 -1.97 -34.12 40.99
N GLN A 534 -2.10 -32.87 41.43
CA GLN A 534 -2.60 -31.77 40.57
C GLN A 534 -1.70 -31.52 39.36
N SER A 535 -0.38 -31.59 39.52
CA SER A 535 0.56 -31.42 38.41
C SER A 535 0.40 -32.55 37.39
N ASN A 536 0.34 -33.80 37.85
CA ASN A 536 0.17 -34.97 36.99
C ASN A 536 -1.16 -34.94 36.22
N VAL A 537 -2.26 -34.58 36.89
CA VAL A 537 -3.57 -34.42 36.23
C VAL A 537 -3.53 -33.34 35.16
N ARG A 538 -2.85 -32.21 35.40
CA ARG A 538 -2.71 -31.13 34.39
C ARG A 538 -1.88 -31.58 33.18
N GLU A 539 -0.78 -32.28 33.42
CA GLU A 539 0.08 -32.80 32.35
C GLU A 539 -0.65 -33.84 31.50
N ASN A 540 -1.28 -34.83 32.14
CA ASN A 540 -2.07 -35.85 31.45
C ASN A 540 -3.27 -35.24 30.70
N SER A 541 -3.94 -34.22 31.27
CA SER A 541 -5.02 -33.50 30.59
C SER A 541 -4.55 -32.75 29.35
N LYS A 542 -3.32 -32.21 29.37
CA LYS A 542 -2.70 -31.58 28.20
C LYS A 542 -2.40 -32.62 27.12
N THR A 543 -1.77 -33.73 27.48
CA THR A 543 -1.51 -34.83 26.54
C THR A 543 -2.81 -35.39 25.95
N LEU A 544 -3.88 -35.48 26.74
CA LEU A 544 -5.20 -35.88 26.26
C LEU A 544 -5.78 -34.91 25.23
N ALA A 545 -5.59 -33.60 25.43
CA ALA A 545 -6.04 -32.58 24.47
C ALA A 545 -5.25 -32.66 23.16
N ASP A 546 -3.93 -32.88 23.25
CA ASP A 546 -3.05 -33.05 22.08
C ASP A 546 -3.45 -34.31 21.27
N LEU A 547 -3.67 -35.44 21.95
CA LEU A 547 -4.15 -36.68 21.32
C LEU A 547 -5.55 -36.51 20.71
N ALA A 548 -6.47 -35.83 21.40
CA ALA A 548 -7.81 -35.58 20.86
C ALA A 548 -7.79 -34.70 19.60
N PHE A 549 -6.87 -33.74 19.55
CA PHE A 549 -6.65 -32.89 18.37
C PHE A 549 -6.08 -33.69 17.20
N GLU A 550 -5.05 -34.51 17.43
CA GLU A 550 -4.48 -35.38 16.41
C GLU A 550 -5.51 -36.38 15.87
N ASN A 551 -6.32 -36.96 16.76
CA ASN A 551 -7.37 -37.90 16.38
C ASN A 551 -8.49 -37.23 15.56
N HIS A 552 -8.87 -35.99 15.91
CA HIS A 552 -9.83 -35.21 15.15
C HIS A 552 -9.32 -34.89 13.72
N ASN A 553 -8.03 -34.58 13.58
CA ASN A 553 -7.43 -34.32 12.27
C ASN A 553 -7.42 -35.59 11.39
N LEU A 554 -7.06 -36.74 11.97
CA LEU A 554 -7.10 -38.02 11.25
C LEU A 554 -8.53 -38.42 10.86
N GLN A 555 -9.51 -38.21 11.74
CA GLN A 555 -10.91 -38.45 11.41
C GLN A 555 -11.40 -37.54 10.28
N TYR A 556 -11.03 -36.26 10.32
CA TYR A 556 -11.34 -35.32 9.25
C TYR A 556 -10.71 -35.73 7.91
N GLU A 557 -9.46 -36.23 7.94
CA GLU A 557 -8.81 -36.79 6.76
C GLU A 557 -9.55 -38.03 6.24
N LEU A 558 -9.93 -38.98 7.10
CA LEU A 558 -10.70 -40.17 6.72
C LEU A 558 -12.08 -39.80 6.13
N ASP A 559 -12.83 -38.90 6.78
CA ASP A 559 -14.17 -38.48 6.36
C ASP A 559 -14.15 -37.65 5.07
N SER A 560 -13.15 -36.80 4.89
CA SER A 560 -12.97 -36.04 3.66
C SER A 560 -12.70 -36.92 2.42
N ASN A 561 -12.18 -38.13 2.66
CA ASN A 561 -11.93 -39.14 1.63
C ASN A 561 -13.15 -40.07 1.42
N LEU A 562 -13.86 -40.46 2.49
CA LEU A 562 -15.08 -41.27 2.40
C LEU A 562 -16.25 -40.55 1.72
N GLY A 563 -16.36 -39.23 1.88
CA GLY A 563 -17.38 -38.41 1.22
C GLY A 563 -17.29 -38.38 -0.31
N ARG A 564 -16.23 -38.93 -0.90
CA ARG A 564 -15.95 -38.91 -2.35
C ARG A 564 -16.06 -40.28 -3.03
N SER A 565 -16.36 -41.35 -2.29
CA SER A 565 -16.50 -42.72 -2.82
C SER A 565 -17.95 -43.24 -2.73
N ARG A 566 -18.95 -42.37 -2.89
CA ARG A 566 -20.37 -42.75 -2.93
C ARG A 566 -21.05 -42.31 -4.22
N THR A 567 -20.54 -42.81 -5.35
CA THR A 567 -21.32 -42.98 -6.59
C THR A 567 -20.88 -44.26 -7.31
N SER A 568 -21.18 -45.43 -6.75
CA SER A 568 -21.44 -46.64 -7.55
C SER A 568 -22.28 -47.64 -6.73
N THR A 569 -23.19 -48.33 -7.41
CA THR A 569 -24.33 -49.06 -6.83
C THR A 569 -24.14 -50.58 -6.94
N ARG A 570 -24.70 -51.33 -5.96
CA ARG A 570 -25.10 -52.76 -5.97
C ARG A 570 -23.98 -53.82 -6.01
N SER A 571 -23.99 -54.81 -5.11
CA SER A 571 -24.87 -56.00 -5.23
C SER A 571 -25.05 -56.81 -3.93
N ARG A 572 -26.27 -57.37 -3.76
CA ARG A 572 -26.68 -58.54 -2.91
C ARG A 572 -25.87 -59.80 -3.29
N THR A 573 -25.76 -60.93 -2.58
CA THR A 573 -26.52 -61.71 -1.55
C THR A 573 -25.50 -62.79 -1.05
N GLN A 574 -25.60 -63.51 0.08
CA GLN A 574 -26.52 -64.64 0.32
C GLN A 574 -26.20 -65.30 1.68
N ILE A 575 -27.27 -65.78 2.32
CA ILE A 575 -27.40 -66.64 3.52
C ILE A 575 -27.27 -68.12 3.03
N ASP A 576 -26.71 -69.14 3.68
CA ASP A 576 -27.04 -69.83 4.95
C ASP A 576 -26.04 -71.00 5.15
N ASN A 577 -25.81 -71.44 6.40
CA ASN A 577 -26.02 -72.85 6.80
C ASN A 577 -25.66 -73.11 8.27
N LYS A 578 -26.66 -73.65 8.96
CA LYS A 578 -26.74 -74.00 10.37
C LYS A 578 -26.85 -75.52 10.49
N LEU A 579 -25.95 -76.19 11.20
CA LEU A 579 -26.27 -77.33 12.11
C LEU A 579 -25.01 -77.95 12.71
N SER A 580 -25.14 -78.43 13.95
CA SER A 580 -24.21 -79.30 14.70
C SER A 580 -23.30 -78.62 15.75
N TYR A 581 -23.86 -77.79 16.65
CA TYR A 581 -23.06 -77.24 17.77
C TYR A 581 -23.78 -77.11 19.13
N GLU A 582 -25.03 -77.55 19.28
CA GLU A 582 -25.81 -77.27 20.51
C GLU A 582 -25.67 -78.31 21.63
N MET A 583 -24.95 -79.43 21.42
CA MET A 583 -24.68 -80.41 22.50
C MET A 583 -23.25 -80.39 23.06
N LEU A 584 -22.32 -79.66 22.43
CA LEU A 584 -20.96 -79.46 22.97
C LEU A 584 -20.80 -78.14 23.75
N GLN A 585 -21.61 -77.12 23.44
CA GLN A 585 -21.53 -75.78 24.03
C GLN A 585 -21.81 -75.75 25.53
N GLU A 586 -22.71 -76.61 26.04
CA GLU A 586 -23.09 -76.56 27.45
C GLU A 586 -22.04 -77.18 28.39
N LYS A 587 -21.18 -78.09 27.87
CA LYS A 587 -20.01 -78.59 28.61
C LYS A 587 -18.81 -77.68 28.46
N LEU A 588 -18.59 -77.11 27.27
CA LEU A 588 -17.48 -76.18 27.01
C LEU A 588 -17.60 -74.90 27.86
N GLN A 589 -18.79 -74.31 27.95
CA GLN A 589 -19.04 -73.09 28.75
C GLN A 589 -18.78 -73.27 30.25
N ARG A 590 -18.97 -74.48 30.80
CA ARG A 590 -18.73 -74.74 32.24
C ARG A 590 -17.24 -74.92 32.54
N THR A 591 -16.49 -75.53 31.62
CA THR A 591 -15.01 -75.65 31.75
C THR A 591 -14.27 -74.38 31.36
N GLU A 592 -14.75 -73.61 30.39
CA GLU A 592 -14.16 -72.32 30.01
C GLU A 592 -14.32 -71.30 31.14
N LYS A 593 -15.48 -71.24 31.79
CA LYS A 593 -15.68 -70.34 32.93
C LYS A 593 -14.76 -70.65 34.11
N ALA A 594 -14.55 -71.94 34.42
CA ALA A 594 -13.62 -72.34 35.49
C ALA A 594 -12.14 -72.15 35.11
N LEU A 595 -11.79 -72.24 33.82
CA LEU A 595 -10.43 -71.99 33.33
C LEU A 595 -10.12 -70.48 33.27
N GLU A 596 -11.11 -69.65 32.95
CA GLU A 596 -10.99 -68.19 32.92
C GLU A 596 -10.78 -67.63 34.35
N GLU A 597 -11.55 -68.12 35.32
CA GLU A 597 -11.41 -67.72 36.74
C GLU A 597 -10.04 -68.14 37.32
N LEU A 598 -9.49 -69.29 36.90
CA LEU A 598 -8.17 -69.75 37.34
C LEU A 598 -7.01 -69.03 36.61
N LYS A 599 -7.22 -68.62 35.35
CA LYS A 599 -6.28 -67.79 34.60
C LYS A 599 -6.24 -66.37 35.12
N GLU A 600 -7.37 -65.76 35.46
CA GLU A 600 -7.42 -64.45 36.09
C GLU A 600 -6.65 -64.44 37.42
N GLN A 601 -6.83 -65.46 38.27
CA GLN A 601 -6.07 -65.54 39.54
C GLN A 601 -4.56 -65.79 39.35
N TYR A 602 -4.17 -66.57 38.33
CA TYR A 602 -2.77 -66.81 38.02
C TYR A 602 -2.10 -65.61 37.36
N ASP A 603 -2.80 -64.91 36.46
CA ASP A 603 -2.32 -63.72 35.77
C ASP A 603 -2.26 -62.52 36.73
N GLU A 604 -3.18 -62.39 37.68
CA GLU A 604 -3.13 -61.34 38.72
C GLU A 604 -1.94 -61.52 39.67
N MET A 605 -1.59 -62.77 40.01
CA MET A 605 -0.43 -63.10 40.84
C MET A 605 0.91 -63.01 40.07
N LYS A 606 0.90 -63.27 38.76
CA LYS A 606 2.06 -63.08 37.87
C LYS A 606 2.27 -61.61 37.49
N LEU A 607 1.19 -60.84 37.35
CA LEU A 607 1.19 -59.39 37.18
C LEU A 607 1.77 -58.72 38.42
N THR A 608 1.30 -59.00 39.64
CA THR A 608 1.86 -58.35 40.85
C THR A 608 3.35 -58.63 41.08
N THR A 609 3.85 -59.83 40.76
CA THR A 609 5.28 -60.18 40.94
C THR A 609 6.16 -59.69 39.77
N GLY A 610 5.61 -59.70 38.55
CA GLY A 610 6.27 -59.17 37.36
C GLY A 610 6.27 -57.64 37.32
N GLU A 611 5.17 -57.01 37.72
CA GLU A 611 5.00 -55.57 37.86
C GLU A 611 5.96 -55.01 38.88
N PHE A 612 6.23 -55.65 40.02
CA PHE A 612 7.20 -55.10 40.96
C PHE A 612 8.64 -55.06 40.39
N GLN A 613 9.02 -56.07 39.61
CA GLN A 613 10.33 -56.08 38.92
C GLN A 613 10.34 -55.15 37.70
N LEU A 614 9.23 -55.06 36.96
CA LEU A 614 9.06 -54.15 35.83
C LEU A 614 9.01 -52.70 36.30
N GLU A 615 8.39 -52.40 37.43
CA GLU A 615 8.26 -51.07 38.03
C GLU A 615 9.63 -50.61 38.55
N SER A 616 10.43 -51.51 39.11
CA SER A 616 11.83 -51.22 39.49
C SER A 616 12.71 -50.92 38.27
N VAL A 617 12.54 -51.68 37.17
CA VAL A 617 13.24 -51.43 35.89
C VAL A 617 12.70 -50.16 35.20
N ARG A 618 11.39 -49.92 35.23
CA ARG A 618 10.74 -48.71 34.71
C ARG A 618 11.15 -47.50 35.51
N PHE A 619 11.28 -47.60 36.82
CA PHE A 619 11.75 -46.51 37.67
C PHE A 619 13.21 -46.17 37.38
N LYS A 620 14.10 -47.17 37.24
CA LYS A 620 15.49 -46.95 36.81
C LYS A 620 15.57 -46.38 35.40
N ARG A 621 14.75 -46.86 34.48
CA ARG A 621 14.67 -46.37 33.11
C ARG A 621 14.12 -44.95 33.05
N TYR A 622 13.08 -44.64 33.83
CA TYR A 622 12.52 -43.30 33.98
C TYR A 622 13.53 -42.34 34.60
N GLN A 623 14.32 -42.79 35.58
CA GLN A 623 15.39 -41.98 36.15
C GLN A 623 16.52 -41.74 35.12
N GLN A 624 16.86 -42.73 34.30
CA GLN A 624 17.83 -42.59 33.20
C GLN A 624 17.29 -41.71 32.06
N GLU A 625 16.02 -41.84 31.70
CA GLU A 625 15.34 -41.04 30.67
C GLU A 625 15.11 -39.61 31.16
N SER A 626 14.79 -39.40 32.44
CA SER A 626 14.72 -38.08 33.06
C SER A 626 16.11 -37.45 33.12
N GLN A 627 17.15 -38.19 33.52
CA GLN A 627 18.52 -37.68 33.50
C GLN A 627 19.01 -37.37 32.08
N PHE A 628 18.67 -38.20 31.11
CA PHE A 628 18.94 -37.97 29.70
C PHE A 628 18.21 -36.72 29.21
N THR A 629 16.93 -36.58 29.52
CA THR A 629 16.11 -35.41 29.16
C THR A 629 16.65 -34.15 29.82
N ILE A 630 17.06 -34.20 31.08
CA ILE A 630 17.72 -33.08 31.77
C ILE A 630 19.03 -32.72 31.06
N ASN A 631 19.86 -33.70 30.70
CA ASN A 631 21.11 -33.45 29.98
C ASN A 631 20.85 -32.89 28.56
N THR A 632 19.84 -33.40 27.85
CA THR A 632 19.44 -32.90 26.53
C THR A 632 18.90 -31.47 26.64
N LEU A 633 18.06 -31.18 27.64
CA LEU A 633 17.57 -29.83 27.91
C LEU A 633 18.70 -28.89 28.31
N GLN A 634 19.68 -29.33 29.10
CA GLN A 634 20.88 -28.54 29.41
C GLN A 634 21.72 -28.26 28.17
N LEU A 635 21.90 -29.24 27.28
CA LEU A 635 22.56 -29.04 26.00
C LEU A 635 21.79 -28.07 25.11
N SER A 636 20.46 -28.18 25.04
CA SER A 636 19.61 -27.26 24.30
C SER A 636 19.64 -25.84 24.90
N ILE A 637 19.61 -25.69 26.22
CA ILE A 637 19.75 -24.39 26.90
C ILE A 637 21.12 -23.79 26.57
N THR A 638 22.21 -24.57 26.68
CA THR A 638 23.56 -24.12 26.34
C THR A 638 23.67 -23.71 24.87
N SER A 639 23.04 -24.47 23.97
CA SER A 639 22.98 -24.15 22.54
C SER A 639 22.18 -22.88 22.26
N LEU A 640 21.06 -22.67 22.95
CA LEU A 640 20.24 -21.47 22.83
C LEU A 640 20.94 -20.24 23.42
N GLU A 641 21.66 -20.39 24.53
CA GLU A 641 22.50 -19.35 25.11
C GLU A 641 23.64 -18.96 24.15
N GLN A 642 24.27 -19.94 23.50
CA GLN A 642 25.28 -19.68 22.47
C GLN A 642 24.67 -18.99 21.25
N GLN A 643 23.51 -19.44 20.76
CA GLN A 643 22.80 -18.77 19.67
C GLN A 643 22.41 -17.34 20.01
N LEU A 644 21.95 -17.08 21.24
CA LEU A 644 21.64 -15.74 21.73
C LEU A 644 22.90 -14.87 21.81
N LEU A 645 24.05 -15.44 22.20
CA LEU A 645 25.33 -14.74 22.21
C LEU A 645 25.79 -14.41 20.78
N ASP A 646 25.69 -15.37 19.86
CA ASP A 646 26.03 -15.18 18.45
C ASP A 646 25.12 -14.14 17.79
N GLU A 647 23.82 -14.15 18.09
CA GLU A 647 22.86 -13.16 17.61
C GLU A 647 23.19 -11.75 18.16
N LYS A 648 23.57 -11.64 19.43
CA LYS A 648 24.07 -10.38 20.01
C LYS A 648 25.33 -9.89 19.29
N GLN A 649 26.27 -10.79 18.97
CA GLN A 649 27.47 -10.43 18.21
C GLN A 649 27.16 -10.03 16.76
N ILE A 650 26.24 -10.73 16.08
CA ILE A 650 25.77 -10.39 14.74
C ILE A 650 25.08 -9.02 14.75
N ASN A 651 24.23 -8.73 15.74
CA ASN A 651 23.57 -7.44 15.88
C ASN A 651 24.56 -6.31 16.15
N GLN A 652 25.57 -6.52 17.00
CA GLN A 652 26.66 -5.55 17.19
C GLN A 652 27.44 -5.32 15.89
N ARG A 653 27.76 -6.38 15.14
CA ARG A 653 28.45 -6.29 13.85
C ARG A 653 27.60 -5.57 12.80
N ASN A 654 26.30 -5.82 12.77
CA ASN A 654 25.36 -5.13 11.87
C ASN A 654 25.26 -3.63 12.20
N LEU A 655 25.24 -3.27 13.48
CA LEU A 655 25.29 -1.87 13.92
C LEU A 655 26.60 -1.20 13.47
N GLN A 656 27.73 -1.89 13.58
CA GLN A 656 29.02 -1.40 13.11
C GLN A 656 29.07 -1.23 11.58
N ILE A 657 28.60 -2.23 10.82
CA ILE A 657 28.51 -2.14 9.34
C ILE A 657 27.59 -0.99 8.92
N ASN A 658 26.47 -0.78 9.62
CA ASN A 658 25.55 0.32 9.33
C ASN A 658 26.20 1.67 9.63
N ARG A 659 26.97 1.78 10.71
CA ARG A 659 27.76 2.98 11.02
C ARG A 659 28.80 3.28 9.94
N GLU A 660 29.57 2.28 9.51
CA GLU A 660 30.56 2.41 8.43
C GLU A 660 29.92 2.78 7.09
N LYS A 661 28.75 2.22 6.78
CA LYS A 661 27.96 2.60 5.59
C LYS A 661 27.50 4.05 5.67
N LEU A 662 27.03 4.50 6.83
CA LEU A 662 26.59 5.89 7.04
C LEU A 662 27.76 6.86 6.89
N GLU A 663 28.91 6.55 7.48
CA GLU A 663 30.14 7.34 7.36
C GLU A 663 30.62 7.40 5.90
N THR A 664 30.56 6.29 5.16
CA THR A 664 30.89 6.24 3.73
C THR A 664 29.92 7.08 2.90
N GLN A 665 28.62 7.03 3.21
CA GLN A 665 27.62 7.88 2.54
C GLN A 665 27.86 9.36 2.83
N TYR A 666 28.18 9.71 4.08
CA TYR A 666 28.49 11.08 4.48
C TYR A 666 29.74 11.60 3.75
N LYS A 667 30.77 10.77 3.63
CA LYS A 667 31.98 11.09 2.87
C LYS A 667 31.68 11.33 1.39
N LYS A 668 30.92 10.45 0.74
CA LYS A 668 30.51 10.63 -0.67
C LYS A 668 29.65 11.87 -0.88
N MET A 669 28.79 12.20 0.08
CA MET A 669 27.97 13.41 0.06
C MET A 669 28.83 14.65 0.16
N ASN A 670 29.83 14.67 1.05
CA ASN A 670 30.79 15.76 1.17
C ASN A 670 31.65 15.93 -0.09
N GLU A 671 32.18 14.84 -0.66
CA GLU A 671 32.92 14.87 -1.93
C GLU A 671 32.03 15.43 -3.07
N SER A 672 30.75 15.05 -3.11
CA SER A 672 29.81 15.58 -4.09
C SER A 672 29.52 17.07 -3.87
N LEU A 673 29.42 17.51 -2.62
CA LEU A 673 29.27 18.92 -2.25
C LEU A 673 30.48 19.75 -2.69
N GLU A 674 31.70 19.27 -2.47
CA GLU A 674 32.93 19.95 -2.92
C GLU A 674 32.96 20.09 -4.46
N ILE A 675 32.55 19.05 -5.20
CA ILE A 675 32.44 19.12 -6.66
C ILE A 675 31.40 20.16 -7.09
N VAL A 676 30.27 20.24 -6.39
CA VAL A 676 29.21 21.23 -6.66
C VAL A 676 29.70 22.65 -6.36
N TYR A 677 30.38 22.87 -5.23
CA TYR A 677 30.97 24.18 -4.90
C TYR A 677 32.02 24.59 -5.93
N GLY A 678 32.93 23.69 -6.32
CA GLY A 678 33.93 23.98 -7.35
C GLY A 678 33.34 24.26 -8.74
N ARG A 679 32.19 23.64 -9.09
CA ARG A 679 31.44 23.99 -10.30
C ARG A 679 30.76 25.35 -10.18
N ASN A 680 30.21 25.67 -9.02
CA ASN A 680 29.55 26.96 -8.78
C ASN A 680 30.55 28.12 -8.87
N ASP A 681 31.75 27.95 -8.32
CA ASP A 681 32.81 28.97 -8.41
C ASP A 681 33.22 29.22 -9.86
N LYS A 682 33.39 28.16 -10.68
CA LYS A 682 33.66 28.31 -12.12
C LYS A 682 32.53 29.05 -12.84
N LEU A 683 31.28 28.71 -12.54
CA LEU A 683 30.10 29.38 -13.11
C LEU A 683 29.97 30.84 -12.67
N MET A 684 30.41 31.18 -11.46
CA MET A 684 30.46 32.56 -10.98
C MET A 684 31.51 33.37 -11.74
N THR A 685 32.72 32.82 -11.93
CA THR A 685 33.79 33.46 -12.71
C THR A 685 33.39 33.65 -14.18
N GLU A 686 32.74 32.65 -14.80
CA GLU A 686 32.20 32.77 -16.16
C GLU A 686 31.10 33.84 -16.26
N ASN A 687 30.24 33.95 -15.25
CA ASN A 687 29.21 35.00 -15.20
C ASN A 687 29.82 36.39 -15.09
N GLU A 688 30.87 36.58 -14.28
CA GLU A 688 31.54 37.86 -14.17
C GLU A 688 32.23 38.26 -15.48
N LYS A 689 32.86 37.29 -16.17
CA LYS A 689 33.42 37.51 -17.49
C LYS A 689 32.35 37.91 -18.50
N LEU A 690 31.22 37.20 -18.56
CA LEU A 690 30.11 37.53 -19.45
C LEU A 690 29.51 38.91 -19.17
N LYS A 691 29.41 39.32 -17.90
CA LYS A 691 28.98 40.67 -17.53
C LYS A 691 29.94 41.75 -18.03
N LYS A 692 31.25 41.48 -17.96
CA LYS A 692 32.28 42.38 -18.48
C LYS A 692 32.17 42.49 -20.00
N ASP A 693 32.09 41.37 -20.70
CA ASP A 693 31.95 41.32 -22.17
C ASP A 693 30.66 42.05 -22.62
N LEU A 694 29.54 41.87 -21.90
CA LEU A 694 28.28 42.57 -22.18
C LEU A 694 28.44 44.09 -22.07
N LYS A 695 29.18 44.57 -21.05
CA LYS A 695 29.42 46.00 -20.83
C LYS A 695 30.28 46.59 -21.95
N GLU A 696 31.36 45.90 -22.34
CA GLU A 696 32.21 46.32 -23.46
C GLU A 696 31.41 46.41 -24.78
N PHE A 697 30.53 45.43 -25.04
CA PHE A 697 29.64 45.48 -26.21
C PHE A 697 28.62 46.63 -26.17
N GLN A 698 28.07 46.95 -24.99
CA GLN A 698 27.15 48.08 -24.84
C GLN A 698 27.84 49.41 -25.14
N GLU A 699 29.07 49.60 -24.65
CA GLU A 699 29.88 50.78 -24.93
C GLU A 699 30.15 50.93 -26.44
N LEU A 700 30.49 49.82 -27.11
CA LEU A 700 30.75 49.78 -28.56
C LEU A 700 29.50 50.12 -29.40
N CYS A 701 28.33 49.63 -28.99
CA CYS A 701 27.04 49.97 -29.61
C CYS A 701 26.70 51.46 -29.46
N GLU A 702 26.96 52.05 -28.28
CA GLU A 702 26.75 53.48 -28.07
C GLU A 702 27.70 54.36 -28.91
N GLU A 703 28.95 53.92 -29.08
CA GLU A 703 29.91 54.59 -29.97
C GLU A 703 29.48 54.50 -31.44
N GLN A 704 29.02 53.33 -31.91
CA GLN A 704 28.47 53.18 -33.26
C GLN A 704 27.22 54.05 -33.49
N LYS A 705 26.32 54.16 -32.50
CA LYS A 705 25.16 55.06 -32.60
C LYS A 705 25.57 56.52 -32.75
N LYS A 706 26.61 56.98 -32.04
CA LYS A 706 27.16 58.34 -32.19
C LYS A 706 27.71 58.56 -33.60
N ILE A 707 28.45 57.59 -34.15
CA ILE A 707 28.99 57.67 -35.52
C ILE A 707 27.85 57.73 -36.55
N ILE A 708 26.82 56.88 -36.40
CA ILE A 708 25.65 56.88 -37.29
C ILE A 708 24.94 58.24 -37.26
N LYS A 709 24.77 58.83 -36.07
CA LYS A 709 24.15 60.15 -35.92
C LYS A 709 24.97 61.25 -36.61
N LEU A 710 26.30 61.25 -36.43
CA LEU A 710 27.19 62.20 -37.11
C LEU A 710 27.11 62.05 -38.65
N LEU A 711 27.10 60.81 -39.16
CA LEU A 711 26.97 60.56 -40.59
C LEU A 711 25.60 60.97 -41.15
N GLN A 712 24.53 60.82 -40.38
CA GLN A 712 23.20 61.31 -40.75
C GLN A 712 23.17 62.84 -40.81
N GLU A 713 23.77 63.52 -39.84
CA GLU A 713 23.90 64.99 -39.84
C GLU A 713 24.75 65.48 -41.03
N GLU A 714 25.85 64.80 -41.34
CA GLU A 714 26.69 65.08 -42.51
C GLU A 714 25.91 64.89 -43.82
N TYR A 715 25.14 63.80 -43.92
CA TYR A 715 24.32 63.49 -45.09
C TYR A 715 23.24 64.55 -45.33
N GLU A 716 22.53 64.98 -44.28
CA GLU A 716 21.51 66.02 -44.40
C GLU A 716 22.11 67.39 -44.77
N LYS A 717 23.29 67.75 -44.22
CA LYS A 717 24.04 68.95 -44.67
C LYS A 717 24.39 68.87 -46.15
N GLN A 718 24.85 67.70 -46.59
CA GLN A 718 25.27 67.47 -47.98
C GLN A 718 24.07 67.48 -48.94
N LYS A 719 22.93 66.94 -48.50
CA LYS A 719 21.65 67.02 -49.22
C LYS A 719 21.18 68.47 -49.37
N TYR A 720 21.23 69.26 -48.29
CA TYR A 720 20.91 70.70 -48.34
C TYR A 720 21.83 71.45 -49.32
N LEU A 721 23.14 71.21 -49.26
CA LEU A 721 24.12 71.78 -50.20
C LEU A 721 23.83 71.38 -51.65
N ASN A 722 23.41 70.14 -51.90
CA ASN A 722 23.03 69.68 -53.24
C ASN A 722 21.75 70.36 -53.72
N GLU A 723 20.73 70.49 -52.87
CA GLU A 723 19.47 71.19 -53.19
C GLU A 723 19.72 72.68 -53.48
N GLU A 724 20.63 73.31 -52.73
CA GLU A 724 21.05 74.70 -52.94
C GLU A 724 21.88 74.86 -54.22
N GLN A 725 22.80 73.93 -54.50
CA GLN A 725 23.52 73.90 -55.78
C GLN A 725 22.60 73.63 -56.97
N GLU A 726 21.55 72.81 -56.80
CA GLU A 726 20.57 72.53 -57.85
C GLU A 726 19.72 73.78 -58.12
N LYS A 727 19.33 74.54 -57.08
CA LYS A 727 18.70 75.85 -57.23
C LYS A 727 19.61 76.84 -57.95
N ILE A 728 20.87 76.96 -57.55
CA ILE A 728 21.85 77.82 -58.21
C ILE A 728 22.06 77.37 -59.66
N SER A 729 22.15 76.07 -59.93
CA SER A 729 22.31 75.50 -61.28
C SER A 729 21.07 75.75 -62.15
N GLN A 730 19.86 75.69 -61.59
CA GLN A 730 18.63 76.08 -62.29
C GLN A 730 18.56 77.58 -62.55
N GLU A 731 18.97 78.43 -61.61
CA GLU A 731 19.07 79.88 -61.81
C GLU A 731 20.14 80.26 -62.84
N PHE A 732 21.29 79.57 -62.83
CA PHE A 732 22.37 79.75 -63.80
C PHE A 732 21.94 79.25 -65.17
N LYS A 733 21.30 78.07 -65.29
CA LYS A 733 20.72 77.58 -66.54
C LYS A 733 19.71 78.56 -67.10
N ASN A 734 18.84 79.15 -66.27
CA ASN A 734 17.85 80.12 -66.72
C ASN A 734 18.49 81.46 -67.15
N ARG A 735 19.48 81.99 -66.44
CA ARG A 735 20.18 83.23 -66.82
C ARG A 735 21.13 83.06 -68.01
N ASP A 736 21.81 81.93 -68.11
CA ASP A 736 22.77 81.64 -69.18
C ASP A 736 22.04 81.17 -70.45
N LEU A 737 20.90 80.47 -70.37
CA LEU A 737 20.02 80.28 -71.54
C LEU A 737 19.50 81.62 -72.05
N GLN A 738 19.11 82.55 -71.16
CA GLN A 738 18.61 83.87 -71.56
C GLN A 738 19.71 84.68 -72.27
N ARG A 739 20.93 84.71 -71.73
CA ARG A 739 22.10 85.34 -72.36
C ARG A 739 22.53 84.65 -73.64
N GLN A 740 22.51 83.31 -73.70
CA GLN A 740 22.86 82.57 -74.91
C GLN A 740 21.79 82.74 -75.99
N PHE A 741 20.50 82.87 -75.65
CA PHE A 741 19.44 83.22 -76.60
C PHE A 741 19.63 84.65 -77.16
N GLU A 742 19.95 85.62 -76.31
CA GLU A 742 20.26 87.00 -76.73
C GLU A 742 21.53 87.05 -77.60
N THR A 743 22.53 86.22 -77.30
CA THR A 743 23.76 86.08 -78.11
C THR A 743 23.50 85.34 -79.43
N PHE A 744 22.57 84.37 -79.45
CA PHE A 744 22.18 83.62 -80.64
C PHE A 744 21.30 84.46 -81.59
N GLU A 745 20.46 85.36 -81.07
CA GLU A 745 19.75 86.37 -81.88
C GLU A 745 20.71 87.41 -82.47
N ALA A 746 21.75 87.82 -81.74
CA ALA A 746 22.79 88.71 -82.26
C ALA A 746 23.70 88.07 -83.34
N LEU A 747 23.81 86.73 -83.36
CA LEU A 747 24.62 85.97 -84.32
C LEU A 747 23.93 85.69 -85.67
N LYS A 748 22.71 86.21 -85.85
CA LYS A 748 21.96 86.04 -87.11
C LYS A 748 22.53 86.87 -88.28
N GLU A 749 23.48 87.77 -88.01
CA GLU A 749 24.05 88.69 -89.01
C GLU A 749 25.53 88.48 -89.41
N ASN A 750 26.24 87.47 -88.87
CA ASN A 750 27.68 87.29 -89.18
C ASN A 750 28.06 85.91 -89.78
N ASP A 751 29.12 85.96 -90.60
CA ASP A 751 29.66 84.95 -91.52
C ASP A 751 30.13 83.62 -90.88
N ASP A 752 30.06 82.55 -91.67
CA ASP A 752 30.05 81.12 -91.29
C ASP A 752 31.27 80.58 -90.51
N LYS A 753 32.41 81.29 -90.44
CA LYS A 753 33.63 80.78 -89.77
C LYS A 753 33.71 81.06 -88.27
N GLU A 754 33.11 82.13 -87.76
CA GLU A 754 33.11 82.41 -86.31
C GLU A 754 32.13 81.52 -85.53
N LYS A 755 31.05 81.08 -86.19
CA LYS A 755 30.05 80.17 -85.60
C LYS A 755 30.64 78.79 -85.27
N GLU A 756 31.54 78.28 -86.11
CA GLU A 756 32.16 76.97 -85.90
C GLU A 756 33.15 76.98 -84.71
N GLN A 757 33.94 78.04 -84.56
CA GLN A 757 34.83 78.18 -83.39
C GLN A 757 34.08 78.38 -82.07
N LEU A 758 32.97 79.13 -82.09
CA LEU A 758 32.14 79.32 -80.89
C LEU A 758 31.43 78.01 -80.49
N ALA A 759 30.94 77.24 -81.47
CA ALA A 759 30.33 75.94 -81.24
C ALA A 759 31.33 74.96 -80.62
N ILE A 760 32.57 74.92 -81.11
CA ILE A 760 33.63 74.06 -80.55
C ILE A 760 33.95 74.45 -79.09
N GLN A 761 34.00 75.74 -78.77
CA GLN A 761 34.22 76.19 -77.38
C GLN A 761 33.04 75.86 -76.46
N LEU A 762 31.80 75.97 -76.94
CA LEU A 762 30.60 75.59 -76.21
C LEU A 762 30.54 74.08 -75.95
N PHE A 763 30.83 73.25 -76.96
CA PHE A 763 30.87 71.80 -76.80
C PHE A 763 31.95 71.37 -75.80
N LYS A 764 33.11 72.02 -75.81
CA LYS A 764 34.18 71.74 -74.85
C LYS A 764 33.79 72.10 -73.41
N LYS A 765 33.11 73.24 -73.22
CA LYS A 765 32.56 73.63 -71.90
C LYS A 765 31.47 72.66 -71.41
N ILE A 766 30.61 72.18 -72.32
CA ILE A 766 29.57 71.20 -71.98
C ILE A 766 30.20 69.86 -71.58
N ASP A 767 31.25 69.41 -72.29
CA ASP A 767 31.94 68.16 -71.99
C ASP A 767 32.67 68.21 -70.63
N ASP A 768 33.28 69.34 -70.29
CA ASP A 768 33.91 69.55 -68.98
C ASP A 768 32.88 69.58 -67.83
N LEU A 769 31.69 70.18 -68.05
CA LEU A 769 30.57 70.16 -67.10
C LEU A 769 30.00 68.75 -66.89
N ILE A 770 29.89 67.95 -67.95
CA ILE A 770 29.43 66.56 -67.86
C ILE A 770 30.41 65.72 -67.02
N LYS A 771 31.72 65.91 -67.21
CA LYS A 771 32.75 65.22 -66.42
C LYS A 771 32.68 65.60 -64.94
N GLU A 772 32.46 66.87 -64.61
CA GLU A 772 32.32 67.32 -63.22
C GLU A 772 31.07 66.73 -62.53
N ILE A 773 29.94 66.69 -63.23
CA ILE A 773 28.69 66.09 -62.73
C ILE A 773 28.85 64.58 -62.50
N GLN A 774 29.49 63.87 -63.44
CA GLN A 774 29.76 62.44 -63.30
C GLN A 774 30.66 62.14 -62.09
N PHE A 775 31.71 62.94 -61.87
CA PHE A 775 32.64 62.77 -60.75
C PHE A 775 31.94 62.97 -59.39
N ARG A 776 31.05 63.97 -59.27
CA ARG A 776 30.27 64.20 -58.04
C ARG A 776 29.24 63.09 -57.77
N SER A 777 28.65 62.49 -58.81
CA SER A 777 27.71 61.38 -58.62
C SER A 777 28.39 60.11 -58.09
N ILE A 778 29.65 59.87 -58.49
CA ILE A 778 30.46 58.73 -58.03
C ILE A 778 30.82 58.88 -56.55
N ASP A 779 31.19 60.09 -56.10
CA ASP A 779 31.49 60.35 -54.68
C ASP A 779 30.25 60.16 -53.78
N GLN A 780 29.05 60.52 -54.27
CA GLN A 780 27.80 60.28 -53.56
C GLN A 780 27.44 58.79 -53.46
N LEU A 781 27.70 58.02 -54.53
CA LEU A 781 27.48 56.57 -54.51
C LEU A 781 28.41 55.87 -53.50
N LEU A 782 29.69 56.27 -53.45
CA LEU A 782 30.67 55.75 -52.48
C LEU A 782 30.26 56.01 -51.02
N LYS A 783 29.80 57.23 -50.70
CA LYS A 783 29.30 57.57 -49.35
C LYS A 783 28.05 56.77 -48.97
N ARG A 784 27.14 56.55 -49.93
CA ARG A 784 25.93 55.74 -49.73
C ARG A 784 26.26 54.27 -49.48
N GLU A 785 27.28 53.75 -50.16
CA GLU A 785 27.76 52.38 -49.98
C GLU A 785 28.44 52.18 -48.61
N GLN A 786 29.26 53.16 -48.17
CA GLN A 786 29.82 53.16 -46.81
C GLN A 786 28.75 53.20 -45.72
N LEU A 787 27.71 54.04 -45.88
CA LEU A 787 26.59 54.12 -44.95
C LEU A 787 25.83 52.78 -44.87
N ASN A 788 25.56 52.15 -46.00
CA ASN A 788 24.92 50.84 -46.06
C ASN A 788 25.76 49.72 -45.43
N LYS A 789 27.09 49.80 -45.54
CA LYS A 789 28.01 48.87 -44.88
C LYS A 789 27.91 49.00 -43.35
N LEU A 790 27.92 50.22 -42.82
CA LEU A 790 27.78 50.48 -41.39
C LEU A 790 26.43 50.04 -40.83
N TYR A 791 25.32 50.22 -41.57
CA TYR A 791 24.02 49.68 -41.16
C TYR A 791 24.01 48.15 -41.09
N LYS A 792 24.68 47.46 -42.01
CA LYS A 792 24.80 45.99 -41.98
C LYS A 792 25.64 45.52 -40.79
N GLU A 793 26.75 46.20 -40.50
CA GLU A 793 27.61 45.90 -39.34
C GLU A 793 26.86 46.13 -38.02
N SER A 794 26.15 47.25 -37.87
CA SER A 794 25.32 47.56 -36.70
C SER A 794 24.22 46.49 -36.46
N ALA A 795 23.54 46.04 -37.51
CA ALA A 795 22.53 44.98 -37.41
C ALA A 795 23.14 43.61 -37.00
N GLN A 796 24.38 43.31 -37.42
CA GLN A 796 25.09 42.11 -36.98
C GLN A 796 25.47 42.18 -35.50
N HIS A 797 25.92 43.35 -35.02
CA HIS A 797 26.21 43.58 -33.61
C HIS A 797 24.95 43.46 -32.73
N GLU A 798 23.82 44.03 -33.15
CA GLU A 798 22.55 43.89 -32.42
C GLU A 798 22.10 42.42 -32.31
N LYS A 799 22.28 41.65 -33.40
CA LYS A 799 22.00 40.21 -33.41
C LYS A 799 22.92 39.44 -32.45
N ALA A 800 24.22 39.77 -32.40
CA ALA A 800 25.15 39.17 -31.47
C ALA A 800 24.80 39.51 -30.01
N MET A 801 24.36 40.73 -29.74
CA MET A 801 23.94 41.19 -28.41
C MET A 801 22.69 40.45 -27.92
N ARG A 802 21.69 40.19 -28.79
CA ARG A 802 20.53 39.35 -28.44
C ARG A 802 20.94 37.92 -28.06
N ILE A 803 21.86 37.32 -28.81
CA ILE A 803 22.35 35.97 -28.51
C ILE A 803 23.06 35.92 -27.14
N LEU A 804 23.78 36.98 -26.77
CA LEU A 804 24.40 37.10 -25.44
C LEU A 804 23.35 37.27 -24.33
N LEU A 805 22.33 38.11 -24.54
CA LEU A 805 21.22 38.29 -23.60
C LEU A 805 20.45 37.00 -23.37
N ASP A 806 20.09 36.26 -24.43
CA ASP A 806 19.43 34.96 -24.34
C ASP A 806 20.26 33.94 -23.55
N LYS A 807 21.60 33.97 -23.71
CA LYS A 807 22.50 33.12 -22.93
C LYS A 807 22.47 33.51 -21.45
N VAL A 808 22.59 34.80 -21.11
CA VAL A 808 22.56 35.30 -19.73
C VAL A 808 21.23 35.00 -19.05
N GLU A 809 20.10 35.17 -19.75
CA GLU A 809 18.76 34.81 -19.27
C GLU A 809 18.63 33.30 -19.03
N SER A 810 19.13 32.47 -19.96
CA SER A 810 19.13 31.01 -19.76
C SER A 810 19.96 30.56 -18.55
N TYR A 811 21.01 31.32 -18.20
CA TYR A 811 21.83 31.05 -17.01
C TYR A 811 21.16 31.51 -15.72
N THR A 812 20.42 32.61 -15.74
CA THR A 812 19.67 33.11 -14.57
C THR A 812 18.46 32.22 -14.26
N ASP A 813 17.76 31.73 -15.27
CA ASP A 813 16.66 30.77 -15.11
C ASP A 813 17.14 29.41 -14.58
N LYS A 814 18.31 28.92 -15.01
CA LYS A 814 18.92 27.70 -14.46
C LYS A 814 19.34 27.85 -12.99
N LYS A 815 19.72 29.06 -12.55
CA LYS A 815 20.10 29.35 -11.15
C LYS A 815 18.87 29.40 -10.22
N LEU A 816 17.70 29.78 -10.73
CA LEU A 816 16.44 29.79 -9.99
C LEU A 816 15.80 28.40 -9.84
N ILE A 817 16.14 27.44 -10.71
CA ILE A 817 15.53 26.10 -10.70
C ILE A 817 16.34 25.09 -9.85
N HIS A 818 17.64 25.35 -9.57
CA HIS A 818 18.51 24.40 -8.86
C HIS A 818 18.88 24.74 -7.40
N HIS A 819 18.44 25.87 -6.84
CA HIS A 819 18.62 26.19 -5.42
C HIS A 819 17.33 26.02 -4.61
N TYR A 820 16.81 24.79 -4.53
CA TYR A 820 16.00 24.32 -3.39
C TYR A 820 16.09 22.79 -3.32
N PRO A 821 17.06 22.22 -2.57
CA PRO A 821 16.93 20.86 -2.11
C PRO A 821 15.94 20.84 -0.94
N HIS A 822 14.89 20.02 -1.09
CA HIS A 822 14.02 19.59 -0.01
C HIS A 822 14.82 18.76 1.03
N SER A 823 15.49 19.41 1.99
CA SER A 823 15.93 18.76 3.24
C SER A 823 16.43 19.79 4.25
N LEU A 824 15.52 20.50 4.93
CA LEU A 824 15.81 21.20 6.20
C LEU A 824 14.49 21.69 6.82
N GLN A 825 13.74 20.76 7.43
CA GLN A 825 12.75 21.07 8.46
C GLN A 825 12.79 20.01 9.55
N SER A 826 13.83 20.08 10.38
CA SER A 826 13.77 19.71 11.78
C SER A 826 14.94 20.38 12.49
N GLN A 827 14.66 20.97 13.66
CA GLN A 827 15.56 21.71 14.55
C GLN A 827 15.80 23.19 14.21
N GLN A 828 14.92 24.06 14.71
CA GLN A 828 15.35 25.29 15.38
C GLN A 828 14.42 25.59 16.56
N SER A 829 14.87 25.18 17.74
CA SER A 829 14.43 25.70 19.03
C SER A 829 15.32 26.89 19.42
N SER A 830 14.66 27.99 19.78
CA SER A 830 15.08 29.05 20.71
C SER A 830 16.50 29.65 20.57
N VAL A 831 16.59 30.90 20.11
CA VAL A 831 17.19 32.02 20.88
C VAL A 831 16.52 33.32 20.42
N ARG A 832 15.82 33.98 21.34
CA ARG A 832 15.37 35.38 21.21
C ARG A 832 16.55 36.29 21.53
N LEU A 833 16.76 37.33 20.76
CA LEU A 833 17.40 38.57 21.21
C LEU A 833 16.75 39.75 20.49
N ASP A 834 16.29 40.69 21.30
CA ASP A 834 15.55 41.88 20.96
C ASP A 834 16.38 42.86 20.12
N ALA A 835 15.73 43.48 19.14
CA ALA A 835 16.13 44.81 18.65
C ALA A 835 14.89 45.57 18.17
N SER A 836 14.46 46.47 19.04
CA SER A 836 13.44 47.49 18.83
C SER A 836 13.78 48.41 17.64
N ILE A 837 12.83 48.60 16.72
CA ILE A 837 12.77 49.80 15.89
C ILE A 837 11.34 50.33 15.90
N LYS A 838 11.19 51.48 16.56
CA LYS A 838 10.05 52.40 16.48
C LYS A 838 9.98 52.95 15.05
N VAL A 839 8.80 52.95 14.44
CA VAL A 839 8.44 53.93 13.40
C VAL A 839 7.05 54.44 13.71
N GLN A 840 6.98 55.76 13.90
CA GLN A 840 5.79 56.56 14.14
C GLN A 840 4.99 56.77 12.84
N GLU A 841 3.67 56.74 13.03
CA GLU A 841 2.65 57.68 12.56
C GLU A 841 2.86 58.47 11.27
N GLY A 842 1.86 58.35 10.38
CA GLY A 842 1.56 59.29 9.31
C GLY A 842 0.14 59.08 8.79
N GLN A 843 -0.78 59.89 9.30
CA GLN A 843 -2.22 59.96 8.96
C GLN A 843 -2.46 60.40 7.50
N ASN A 844 -3.54 59.91 6.88
CA ASN A 844 -4.66 60.74 6.40
C ASN A 844 -5.71 59.95 5.60
N ASP A 845 -6.88 59.84 6.21
CA ASP A 845 -8.26 60.03 5.71
C ASP A 845 -8.56 60.00 4.20
N LYS A 846 -9.54 59.17 3.80
CA LYS A 846 -10.94 59.62 3.57
C LYS A 846 -11.87 58.48 3.11
N GLU A 847 -12.89 58.26 3.94
CA GLU A 847 -14.32 58.03 3.63
C GLU A 847 -14.75 57.14 2.46
N LYS A 848 -15.45 56.03 2.80
CA LYS A 848 -16.90 55.85 2.53
C LYS A 848 -17.45 54.55 3.17
N THR A 849 -18.22 54.76 4.26
CA THR A 849 -19.57 54.21 4.57
C THR A 849 -20.23 53.30 3.51
N ILE A 850 -21.02 52.24 3.74
CA ILE A 850 -21.91 51.71 4.81
C ILE A 850 -22.34 50.32 4.22
N ASN A 851 -22.39 49.16 4.91
CA ASN A 851 -23.52 48.60 5.67
C ASN A 851 -23.22 47.10 5.91
N THR A 852 -23.25 46.61 7.16
CA THR A 852 -23.79 45.29 7.51
C THR A 852 -23.97 45.23 9.02
N THR A 853 -25.23 45.20 9.43
CA THR A 853 -25.76 44.90 10.75
C THR A 853 -25.54 43.44 11.14
N ASP A 854 -25.04 43.25 12.37
CA ASP A 854 -25.44 42.29 13.40
C ASP A 854 -25.87 40.86 13.01
N ASN A 855 -25.11 39.86 13.48
CA ASN A 855 -25.58 39.06 14.62
C ASN A 855 -24.45 38.22 15.24
N LYS A 856 -24.12 38.57 16.48
CA LYS A 856 -23.44 37.70 17.46
C LYS A 856 -24.45 36.71 18.03
N LYS A 857 -24.07 35.44 18.13
CA LYS A 857 -24.43 34.58 19.28
C LYS A 857 -23.24 33.69 19.62
N GLN A 858 -22.63 34.02 20.76
CA GLN A 858 -21.72 33.20 21.53
C GLN A 858 -22.54 32.36 22.53
N GLU A 859 -21.92 31.24 22.93
CA GLU A 859 -22.06 30.56 24.23
C GLU A 859 -23.39 29.83 24.49
N GLU A 860 -23.45 28.63 25.08
CA GLU A 860 -22.55 27.78 25.85
C GLU A 860 -23.19 26.38 25.86
N CYS A 861 -22.42 25.29 25.97
CA CYS A 861 -22.85 24.14 26.76
C CYS A 861 -21.67 23.24 27.15
N GLN A 862 -21.56 23.04 28.46
CA GLN A 862 -20.56 22.27 29.17
C GLN A 862 -20.83 20.75 29.09
N ILE A 863 -19.74 20.00 29.05
CA ILE A 863 -19.43 18.83 29.89
C ILE A 863 -20.62 17.95 30.33
N MET A 864 -20.76 16.79 29.68
CA MET A 864 -20.59 15.46 30.29
C MET A 864 -19.84 14.56 29.32
#